data_AF-A0AAJ1CBX9-F1
#
_entry.id   AF-A0AAJ1CBX9-F1
#
_cell.length_a   1.000
_cell.length_b   1.000
_cell.length_c   1.000
_cell.angle_alpha   90.00
_cell.angle_beta   90.00
_cell.angle_gamma   90.00
#
_symmetry.space_group_name_H-M   'P 1'
#
loop_
_entity.id
_entity.type
_entity.pdbx_description
1 polymer ?
#
loop_
_entity_poly.entity_id
_entity_poly.type
_entity_poly.pdbx_seq_one_letter_code
_entity_poly.pdbx_strand_id
1 'polypeptide(L)'
;MAGIGRILDCNQLVGERTTSQILETWKDGIFLKKEDITRNSKGLRSPQIGAIYATLSHWEISADPATVVMPTGTGKTEVMLSLLIAASCYKTMIVVPTDALRTQISNKVASLGLLGDPQFGLIKETVLKPIVGVMSHRPCSAEEAIAFMEQCNVVVTTISIIGSLSKPIQVAIANQCSHLFVDEAHHTPARSWSVVKNSFKNTKVLQFTATPFRNDDKPIGGKIIFNYPLRKAQDEGYFKPINYIPIIEWNSKQSDQIIANKAIEQLRLDIENGYDHVLMARVNSIARAEIIQKIYADSFPEYNPLSIHSKLSTRSISEIKEKIITGECKIIVCVDMFGEGFDMPKLKIAAFHDIKKSLPTTLQLIGRFTRTSMDDSLGCASIIVNIADIDAQKEIEHLYASDADWNRLLPYLSEGRIDNQISLREFIQGFEKFPEELPIQNLLPALSAVIYKINEQEWHPERYAKGLTAIEQYEKIYYDTNQQGNTIVIVAGKKDKVAFGKIEDLFEMHWTLYIIYRNVRQKLLFINCSDNGSLFEDLAKAVTDETANIVDATSIFRCLGYINRIKVTNVGLKDALNTLRSFTMYAGSDIEKALTEAQQKNKIKSNIFVTGYENGEETSVGCSYRGRVWSRRINNINEFTKWCDSIGAKILNSSINDEMVMQHATKYVSVDAIPNKRAISIEWPENIIGEFEKNIYIGTNEKNMKPLICIDILLSENQANGALNFIVRSDAFESHYTYKVIDGNVSIDNVSTPLCINIGRSTLSLSEFLCKDRYFPTVRFVDGTTLQGQYMAEYRNEDVLFDREKIQVWDWVGVNIKNESQGNEKDNTSIQYCVIKKLKEQNFDIIFDDDNAGEIADVIAIKVDDVNKKVKVELFHLKFSQEDRPGARINDLYAVNGQAQKCVSWLHTKPEHILGRMLKRGASGPKNRYELGTQEQLSIIREKVKSLYEVEYIVNIVQPGLSKAAASIEQLKLLSLTEVFLWETRMIELGVIASA
;
A
#
# COMPACT_ATOMS: atom_id res chain seq x y z
N MET A 1 18.73 33.06 -40.46
CA MET A 1 17.93 33.45 -39.27
C MET A 1 16.52 32.85 -39.24
N ALA A 2 15.90 32.46 -40.37
CA ALA A 2 14.65 31.69 -40.40
C ALA A 2 14.75 30.22 -39.90
N GLY A 3 15.81 29.86 -39.16
CA GLY A 3 16.13 28.47 -38.79
C GLY A 3 15.73 28.06 -37.37
N ILE A 4 15.69 29.01 -36.41
CA ILE A 4 15.47 28.70 -34.97
C ILE A 4 13.98 28.65 -34.61
N GLY A 5 13.16 29.47 -35.26
CA GLY A 5 11.77 29.68 -34.87
C GLY A 5 11.11 30.85 -35.59
N ARG A 6 9.90 31.22 -35.15
CA ARG A 6 9.13 32.37 -35.68
C ARG A 6 8.98 33.46 -34.63
N ILE A 7 8.84 34.71 -35.08
CA ILE A 7 8.56 35.87 -34.23
C ILE A 7 7.11 36.30 -34.46
N LEU A 8 6.39 36.55 -33.37
CA LEU A 8 5.03 37.08 -33.36
C LEU A 8 5.06 38.52 -32.84
N ASP A 9 4.58 39.46 -33.65
CA ASP A 9 4.33 40.85 -33.25
C ASP A 9 2.88 41.20 -33.59
N CYS A 10 2.11 41.54 -32.55
CA CYS A 10 0.68 41.85 -32.66
C CYS A 10 0.38 43.35 -32.50
N ASN A 11 1.41 44.21 -32.51
CA ASN A 11 1.25 45.66 -32.52
C ASN A 11 0.94 46.16 -33.95
N GLN A 12 0.23 47.29 -34.07
CA GLN A 12 -0.03 47.90 -35.38
C GLN A 12 1.26 48.47 -36.00
N LEU A 13 1.43 48.28 -37.32
CA LEU A 13 2.59 48.70 -38.12
C LEU A 13 2.75 50.24 -38.13
N VAL A 14 3.46 50.78 -37.15
CA VAL A 14 3.93 52.17 -37.14
C VAL A 14 5.40 52.14 -36.73
N GLY A 15 6.29 52.07 -37.72
CA GLY A 15 7.76 52.03 -37.56
C GLY A 15 8.32 50.74 -36.94
N GLU A 16 9.62 50.49 -37.12
CA GLU A 16 10.34 49.45 -36.37
C GLU A 16 10.40 49.85 -34.89
N ARG A 17 9.61 49.18 -34.04
CA ARG A 17 9.61 49.39 -32.59
C ARG A 17 10.63 48.47 -31.93
N THR A 18 11.44 49.01 -31.03
CA THR A 18 12.45 48.22 -30.31
C THR A 18 11.84 47.51 -29.09
N THR A 19 12.44 46.40 -28.65
CA THR A 19 12.02 45.69 -27.43
C THR A 19 12.03 46.60 -26.20
N SER A 20 12.95 47.58 -26.15
CA SER A 20 13.06 48.57 -25.07
C SER A 20 11.88 49.54 -25.04
N GLN A 21 11.42 50.02 -26.20
CA GLN A 21 10.25 50.90 -26.29
C GLN A 21 8.98 50.21 -25.78
N ILE A 22 8.80 48.93 -26.09
CA ILE A 22 7.67 48.14 -25.56
C ILE A 22 7.76 48.03 -24.04
N LEU A 23 8.94 47.74 -23.51
CA LEU A 23 9.14 47.58 -22.07
C LEU A 23 8.84 48.86 -21.28
N GLU A 24 9.19 50.03 -21.80
CA GLU A 24 8.87 51.31 -21.17
C GLU A 24 7.36 51.48 -20.97
N THR A 25 6.54 50.97 -21.89
CA THR A 25 5.08 51.03 -21.77
C THR A 25 4.50 50.14 -20.68
N TRP A 26 5.24 49.14 -20.19
CA TRP A 26 4.76 48.22 -19.17
C TRP A 26 4.85 48.81 -17.76
N LYS A 27 5.73 49.80 -17.56
CA LYS A 27 5.90 50.46 -16.28
C LYS A 27 4.59 51.11 -15.83
N ASP A 28 4.11 50.70 -14.64
CA ASP A 28 2.82 51.13 -14.08
C ASP A 28 1.64 50.92 -15.05
N GLY A 29 1.77 49.97 -15.98
CA GLY A 29 0.84 49.75 -17.10
C GLY A 29 -0.35 48.87 -16.75
N ILE A 30 -0.31 48.16 -15.62
CA ILE A 30 -1.33 47.17 -15.20
C ILE A 30 -2.13 47.66 -13.99
N PHE A 31 -3.42 47.36 -13.99
CA PHE A 31 -4.34 47.56 -12.88
C PHE A 31 -4.70 46.20 -12.28
N LEU A 32 -4.18 45.91 -11.08
CA LEU A 32 -4.49 44.68 -10.33
C LEU A 32 -5.88 44.76 -9.68
N LYS A 33 -6.92 44.75 -10.52
CA LYS A 33 -8.32 44.84 -10.12
C LYS A 33 -8.89 43.43 -9.90
N LYS A 34 -9.40 43.16 -8.70
CA LYS A 34 -10.13 41.91 -8.41
C LYS A 34 -11.52 41.94 -9.07
N GLU A 35 -12.00 40.80 -9.56
CA GLU A 35 -13.39 40.66 -10.00
C GLU A 35 -14.37 40.78 -8.81
N ASP A 36 -15.57 41.28 -9.10
CA ASP A 36 -16.69 41.32 -8.15
C ASP A 36 -17.95 40.81 -8.85
N ILE A 37 -18.31 39.56 -8.54
CA ILE A 37 -19.45 38.85 -9.13
C ILE A 37 -20.76 39.54 -8.74
N THR A 38 -20.86 40.06 -7.51
CA THR A 38 -22.10 40.71 -7.00
C THR A 38 -22.40 42.02 -7.72
N ARG A 39 -21.35 42.72 -8.18
CA ARG A 39 -21.45 43.99 -8.92
C ARG A 39 -21.24 43.82 -10.42
N ASN A 40 -21.18 42.58 -10.93
CA ASN A 40 -20.91 42.23 -12.32
C ASN A 40 -19.65 42.93 -12.89
N SER A 41 -18.63 43.12 -12.05
CA SER A 41 -17.39 43.80 -12.40
C SER A 41 -16.34 42.77 -12.79
N LYS A 42 -15.94 42.76 -14.08
CA LYS A 42 -14.86 41.90 -14.58
C LYS A 42 -13.50 42.34 -14.02
N GLY A 43 -12.64 41.36 -13.73
CA GLY A 43 -11.29 41.56 -13.18
C GLY A 43 -10.54 40.24 -13.01
N LEU A 44 -9.48 40.27 -12.19
CA LEU A 44 -8.69 39.08 -11.81
C LEU A 44 -9.39 38.29 -10.71
N ARG A 45 -9.34 36.96 -10.80
CA ARG A 45 -9.90 36.05 -9.80
C ARG A 45 -9.09 36.06 -8.50
N SER A 46 -9.69 35.65 -7.38
CA SER A 46 -8.99 35.45 -6.09
C SER A 46 -7.65 34.69 -6.19
N PRO A 47 -7.57 33.52 -6.86
CA PRO A 47 -6.30 32.80 -7.01
C PRO A 47 -5.27 33.59 -7.82
N GLN A 48 -5.70 34.35 -8.82
CA GLN A 48 -4.81 35.10 -9.71
C GLN A 48 -4.17 36.28 -8.97
N ILE A 49 -4.99 37.09 -8.28
CA ILE A 49 -4.50 38.27 -7.57
C ILE A 49 -3.57 37.88 -6.41
N GLY A 50 -3.91 36.80 -5.68
CA GLY A 50 -3.07 36.29 -4.60
C GLY A 50 -1.71 35.79 -5.09
N ALA A 51 -1.67 35.05 -6.19
CA ALA A 51 -0.43 34.57 -6.78
C ALA A 51 0.48 35.72 -7.26
N ILE A 52 -0.10 36.78 -7.84
CA ILE A 52 0.64 37.97 -8.28
C ILE A 52 1.29 38.66 -7.08
N TYR A 53 0.53 38.95 -6.02
CA TYR A 53 1.07 39.62 -4.83
C TYR A 53 2.14 38.77 -4.12
N ALA A 54 1.92 37.46 -3.99
CA ALA A 54 2.91 36.56 -3.38
C ALA A 54 4.22 36.54 -4.17
N THR A 55 4.14 36.55 -5.50
CA THR A 55 5.31 36.57 -6.38
C THR A 55 6.06 37.90 -6.28
N LEU A 56 5.36 39.03 -6.38
CA LEU A 56 5.97 40.35 -6.26
C LEU A 56 6.64 40.52 -4.89
N SER A 57 5.95 40.12 -3.81
CA SER A 57 6.51 40.17 -2.45
C SER A 57 7.76 39.29 -2.30
N HIS A 58 7.77 38.08 -2.88
CA HIS A 58 8.93 37.21 -2.84
C HIS A 58 10.13 37.85 -3.55
N TRP A 59 9.91 38.46 -4.71
CA TRP A 59 10.96 39.09 -5.51
C TRP A 59 11.58 40.37 -4.92
N GLU A 60 10.94 40.98 -3.91
CA GLU A 60 11.53 42.07 -3.12
C GLU A 60 12.51 41.55 -2.04
N ILE A 61 12.33 40.31 -1.58
CA ILE A 61 13.07 39.74 -0.44
C ILE A 61 14.11 38.71 -0.89
N SER A 62 13.84 37.98 -1.97
CA SER A 62 14.67 36.88 -2.45
C SER A 62 14.63 36.74 -3.97
N ALA A 63 15.75 36.33 -4.56
CA ALA A 63 15.87 35.91 -5.95
C ALA A 63 15.82 34.38 -6.12
N ASP A 64 15.64 33.63 -5.03
CA ASP A 64 15.60 32.17 -5.07
C ASP A 64 14.42 31.65 -5.90
N PRO A 65 14.56 30.48 -6.55
CA PRO A 65 13.49 29.89 -7.34
C PRO A 65 12.20 29.70 -6.52
N ALA A 66 11.09 30.19 -7.06
CA ALA A 66 9.78 30.15 -6.43
C ALA A 66 8.79 29.28 -7.20
N THR A 67 7.79 28.75 -6.48
CA THR A 67 6.74 27.88 -7.03
C THR A 67 5.36 28.40 -6.64
N VAL A 68 4.48 28.54 -7.63
CA VAL A 68 3.06 28.88 -7.50
C VAL A 68 2.24 27.64 -7.84
N VAL A 69 1.48 27.16 -6.87
CA VAL A 69 0.61 25.99 -6.99
C VAL A 69 -0.83 26.47 -7.12
N MET A 70 -1.45 26.17 -8.26
CA MET A 70 -2.80 26.61 -8.60
C MET A 70 -3.55 25.53 -9.39
N PRO A 71 -4.77 25.14 -8.98
CA PRO A 71 -5.58 24.14 -9.68
C PRO A 71 -5.79 24.48 -11.16
N THR A 72 -5.89 23.45 -12.01
CA THR A 72 -6.09 23.63 -13.45
C THR A 72 -7.38 24.41 -13.73
N GLY A 73 -7.33 25.45 -14.57
CA GLY A 73 -8.52 26.27 -14.89
C GLY A 73 -8.73 27.52 -14.03
N THR A 74 -7.91 27.73 -12.99
CA THR A 74 -7.93 28.97 -12.18
C THR A 74 -7.24 30.18 -12.83
N GLY A 75 -6.57 29.97 -13.98
CA GLY A 75 -5.95 31.04 -14.79
C GLY A 75 -4.45 31.27 -14.52
N LYS A 76 -3.66 30.19 -14.39
CA LYS A 76 -2.19 30.25 -14.28
C LYS A 76 -1.54 31.13 -15.36
N THR A 77 -2.04 31.05 -16.60
CA THR A 77 -1.50 31.86 -17.71
C THR A 77 -1.77 33.35 -17.50
N GLU A 78 -2.95 33.75 -17.05
CA GLU A 78 -3.28 35.15 -16.73
C GLU A 78 -2.36 35.72 -15.65
N VAL A 79 -1.95 34.91 -14.67
CA VAL A 79 -0.94 35.30 -13.68
C VAL A 79 0.41 35.57 -14.35
N MET A 80 0.87 34.68 -15.23
CA MET A 80 2.12 34.89 -15.99
C MET A 80 2.08 36.22 -16.77
N LEU A 81 0.99 36.47 -17.51
CA LEU A 81 0.83 37.69 -18.30
C LEU A 81 0.80 38.94 -17.43
N SER A 82 0.12 38.86 -16.29
CA SER A 82 0.06 39.97 -15.33
C SER A 82 1.44 40.29 -14.76
N LEU A 83 2.24 39.26 -14.44
CA LEU A 83 3.59 39.44 -13.92
C LEU A 83 4.56 40.02 -14.96
N LEU A 84 4.42 39.68 -16.25
CA LEU A 84 5.24 40.28 -17.32
C LEU A 84 5.18 41.81 -17.28
N ILE A 85 3.98 42.36 -17.09
CA ILE A 85 3.74 43.80 -17.05
C ILE A 85 4.02 44.37 -15.65
N ALA A 86 3.48 43.74 -14.60
CA ALA A 86 3.59 44.24 -13.22
C ALA A 86 5.04 44.33 -12.72
N ALA A 87 5.89 43.38 -13.10
CA ALA A 87 7.30 43.36 -12.74
C ALA A 87 8.22 43.95 -13.82
N SER A 88 7.64 44.53 -14.90
CA SER A 88 8.36 45.03 -16.07
C SER A 88 9.49 44.09 -16.51
N CYS A 89 9.16 42.83 -16.79
CA CYS A 89 10.17 41.81 -17.06
C CYS A 89 10.91 42.10 -18.38
N TYR A 90 12.13 42.62 -18.30
CA TYR A 90 12.95 43.05 -19.45
C TYR A 90 13.07 42.00 -20.55
N LYS A 91 13.37 40.75 -20.16
CA LYS A 91 13.47 39.61 -21.07
C LYS A 91 13.08 38.33 -20.36
N THR A 92 12.06 37.65 -20.88
CA THR A 92 11.48 36.47 -20.21
C THR A 92 11.55 35.25 -21.10
N MET A 93 12.03 34.15 -20.55
CA MET A 93 11.92 32.83 -21.18
C MET A 93 10.80 32.04 -20.53
N ILE A 94 9.89 31.49 -21.33
CA ILE A 94 8.82 30.60 -20.87
C ILE A 94 9.14 29.19 -21.39
N VAL A 95 9.29 28.25 -20.46
CA VAL A 95 9.54 26.84 -20.75
C VAL A 95 8.28 26.04 -20.46
N VAL A 96 7.86 25.25 -21.44
CA VAL A 96 6.70 24.35 -21.37
C VAL A 96 7.10 22.91 -21.68
N PRO A 97 6.30 21.91 -21.27
CA PRO A 97 6.62 20.51 -21.55
C PRO A 97 6.33 20.09 -23.01
N THR A 98 5.31 20.66 -23.66
CA THR A 98 4.82 20.22 -24.98
C THR A 98 4.78 21.33 -26.03
N ASP A 99 4.80 20.95 -27.32
CA ASP A 99 4.64 21.90 -28.43
C ASP A 99 3.23 22.51 -28.52
N ALA A 100 2.20 21.75 -28.13
CA ALA A 100 0.83 22.25 -28.06
C ALA A 100 0.70 23.41 -27.06
N LEU A 101 1.26 23.25 -25.85
CA LEU A 101 1.33 24.34 -24.87
C LEU A 101 2.19 25.50 -25.38
N ARG A 102 3.30 25.23 -26.09
CA ARG A 102 4.15 26.30 -26.66
C ARG A 102 3.34 27.17 -27.61
N THR A 103 2.56 26.55 -28.49
CA THR A 103 1.70 27.27 -29.44
C THR A 103 0.59 28.05 -28.72
N GLN A 104 -0.10 27.42 -27.76
CA GLN A 104 -1.16 28.07 -26.99
C GLN A 104 -0.65 29.27 -26.18
N ILE A 105 0.45 29.09 -25.43
CA ILE A 105 1.03 30.14 -24.59
C ILE A 105 1.64 31.24 -25.46
N SER A 106 2.37 30.93 -26.52
CA SER A 106 2.93 31.97 -27.39
C SER A 106 1.86 32.88 -28.00
N ASN A 107 0.75 32.30 -28.50
CA ASN A 107 -0.38 33.09 -29.02
C ASN A 107 -1.05 33.94 -27.93
N LYS A 108 -1.21 33.37 -26.72
CA LYS A 108 -1.85 34.07 -25.59
C LYS A 108 -0.96 35.19 -25.03
N VAL A 109 0.36 34.99 -24.99
CA VAL A 109 1.33 36.03 -24.63
C VAL A 109 1.36 37.14 -25.68
N ALA A 110 1.39 36.79 -26.97
CA ALA A 110 1.41 37.78 -28.05
C ALA A 110 0.16 38.67 -28.08
N SER A 111 -0.99 38.14 -27.67
CA SER A 111 -2.25 38.88 -27.55
C SER A 111 -2.49 39.54 -26.18
N LEU A 112 -1.65 39.25 -25.17
CA LEU A 112 -1.89 39.53 -23.74
C LEU A 112 -3.18 38.87 -23.19
N GLY A 113 -3.75 37.87 -23.86
CA GLY A 113 -4.90 37.11 -23.38
C GLY A 113 -6.06 38.02 -22.92
N LEU A 114 -6.63 37.72 -21.74
CA LEU A 114 -7.72 38.50 -21.15
C LEU A 114 -7.27 39.92 -20.70
N LEU A 115 -5.98 40.14 -20.48
CA LEU A 115 -5.48 41.48 -20.13
C LEU A 115 -5.60 42.43 -21.31
N GLY A 116 -5.46 41.93 -22.53
CA GLY A 116 -5.60 42.70 -23.76
C GLY A 116 -7.06 43.00 -24.16
N ASP A 117 -8.05 42.43 -23.48
CA ASP A 117 -9.47 42.70 -23.73
C ASP A 117 -9.91 43.94 -22.93
N PRO A 118 -10.33 45.04 -23.61
CA PRO A 118 -10.76 46.27 -22.95
C PRO A 118 -11.91 46.09 -21.96
N GLN A 119 -12.73 45.04 -22.10
CA GLN A 119 -13.83 44.75 -21.17
C GLN A 119 -13.36 44.46 -19.74
N PHE A 120 -12.12 43.98 -19.57
CA PHE A 120 -11.56 43.72 -18.26
C PHE A 120 -10.87 44.95 -17.66
N GLY A 121 -10.41 45.90 -18.51
CA GLY A 121 -9.78 47.14 -18.06
C GLY A 121 -8.52 46.93 -17.21
N LEU A 122 -7.77 45.86 -17.46
CA LEU A 122 -6.62 45.45 -16.64
C LEU A 122 -5.31 46.12 -17.01
N ILE A 123 -5.22 46.75 -18.19
CA ILE A 123 -4.01 47.46 -18.65
C ILE A 123 -4.38 48.82 -19.22
N LYS A 124 -3.45 49.78 -19.17
CA LYS A 124 -3.59 51.08 -19.83
C LYS A 124 -3.58 50.90 -21.34
N GLU A 125 -4.32 51.74 -22.07
CA GLU A 125 -4.35 51.74 -23.54
C GLU A 125 -2.97 51.98 -24.17
N THR A 126 -2.05 52.60 -23.43
CA THR A 126 -0.66 52.86 -23.85
C THR A 126 0.24 51.63 -23.80
N VAL A 127 -0.19 50.53 -23.16
CA VAL A 127 0.60 49.30 -23.03
C VAL A 127 0.70 48.60 -24.38
N LEU A 128 1.93 48.39 -24.84
CA LEU A 128 2.21 47.64 -26.07
C LEU A 128 2.32 46.15 -25.80
N LYS A 129 1.93 45.34 -26.79
CA LYS A 129 2.00 43.88 -26.73
C LYS A 129 3.47 43.42 -26.87
N PRO A 130 3.89 42.33 -26.21
CA PRO A 130 5.25 41.81 -26.33
C PRO A 130 5.55 41.29 -27.73
N ILE A 131 6.79 41.47 -28.19
CA ILE A 131 7.32 40.69 -29.31
C ILE A 131 7.69 39.29 -28.78
N VAL A 132 7.07 38.25 -29.35
CA VAL A 132 7.20 36.86 -28.86
C VAL A 132 7.97 35.98 -29.83
N GLY A 133 9.12 35.48 -29.42
CA GLY A 133 9.88 34.46 -30.14
C GLY A 133 9.39 33.06 -29.81
N VAL A 134 8.95 32.31 -30.82
CA VAL A 134 8.56 30.89 -30.69
C VAL A 134 9.72 30.03 -31.18
N MET A 135 10.53 29.53 -30.24
CA MET A 135 11.70 28.72 -30.55
C MET A 135 11.27 27.26 -30.83
N SER A 136 11.28 26.88 -32.10
CA SER A 136 10.85 25.55 -32.58
C SER A 136 12.00 24.58 -32.86
N HIS A 137 13.20 25.12 -33.09
CA HIS A 137 14.40 24.35 -33.40
C HIS A 137 15.56 24.74 -32.47
N ARG A 138 16.61 23.92 -32.50
CA ARG A 138 17.82 24.15 -31.71
C ARG A 138 18.70 25.19 -32.41
N PRO A 139 19.14 26.26 -31.73
CA PRO A 139 20.20 27.11 -32.27
C PRO A 139 21.51 26.32 -32.42
N CYS A 140 22.25 26.60 -33.50
CA CYS A 140 23.50 25.94 -33.85
C CYS A 140 24.71 26.53 -33.10
N SER A 141 24.63 27.78 -32.64
CA SER A 141 25.68 28.45 -31.88
C SER A 141 25.12 29.40 -30.81
N ALA A 142 26.01 29.89 -29.93
CA ALA A 142 25.63 30.87 -28.91
C ALA A 142 25.26 32.23 -29.53
N GLU A 143 25.95 32.64 -30.60
CA GLU A 143 25.71 33.88 -31.33
C GLU A 143 24.34 33.86 -32.01
N GLU A 144 23.97 32.72 -32.61
CA GLU A 144 22.65 32.54 -33.24
C GLU A 144 21.52 32.63 -32.19
N ALA A 145 21.74 32.04 -31.01
CA ALA A 145 20.80 32.10 -29.90
C ALA A 145 20.64 33.53 -29.36
N ILE A 146 21.75 34.26 -29.16
CA ILE A 146 21.73 35.65 -28.67
C ILE A 146 20.99 36.55 -29.68
N ALA A 147 21.31 36.47 -30.97
CA ALA A 147 20.67 37.27 -32.01
C ALA A 147 19.14 37.04 -32.08
N PHE A 148 18.67 35.81 -31.83
CA PHE A 148 17.24 35.51 -31.74
C PHE A 148 16.61 36.08 -30.46
N MET A 149 17.27 35.95 -29.32
CA MET A 149 16.79 36.48 -28.03
C MET A 149 16.71 38.01 -28.05
N GLU A 150 17.64 38.70 -28.70
CA GLU A 150 17.69 40.17 -28.76
C GLU A 150 16.45 40.79 -29.42
N GLN A 151 15.85 40.12 -30.40
CA GLN A 151 14.67 40.59 -31.13
C GLN A 151 13.35 40.44 -30.35
N CYS A 152 13.35 39.74 -29.23
CA CYS A 152 12.12 39.36 -28.53
C CYS A 152 12.06 39.96 -27.11
N ASN A 153 10.87 40.31 -26.63
CA ASN A 153 10.62 40.55 -25.21
C ASN A 153 10.43 39.23 -24.46
N VAL A 154 9.71 38.29 -25.07
CA VAL A 154 9.40 36.98 -24.50
C VAL A 154 9.78 35.88 -25.48
N VAL A 155 10.42 34.81 -24.99
CA VAL A 155 10.72 33.62 -25.81
C VAL A 155 10.06 32.40 -25.20
N VAL A 156 9.27 31.67 -25.98
CA VAL A 156 8.58 30.45 -25.55
C VAL A 156 9.23 29.24 -26.22
N THR A 157 9.62 28.24 -25.42
CA THR A 157 10.25 27.00 -25.91
C THR A 157 9.84 25.78 -25.10
N THR A 158 10.20 24.59 -25.56
CA THR A 158 9.96 23.35 -24.83
C THR A 158 11.18 22.93 -24.01
N ILE A 159 10.95 22.19 -22.92
CA ILE A 159 12.04 21.59 -22.11
C ILE A 159 12.95 20.68 -22.96
N SER A 160 12.38 19.98 -23.95
CA SER A 160 13.11 19.08 -24.85
C SER A 160 14.12 19.81 -25.74
N ILE A 161 13.84 21.06 -26.12
CA ILE A 161 14.76 21.89 -26.90
C ILE A 161 15.84 22.44 -25.98
N ILE A 162 15.47 23.27 -24.99
CA ILE A 162 16.44 23.95 -24.12
C ILE A 162 17.33 22.98 -23.34
N GLY A 163 16.78 21.88 -22.84
CA GLY A 163 17.51 20.86 -22.09
C GLY A 163 18.47 20.03 -22.95
N SER A 164 18.33 20.06 -24.28
CA SER A 164 19.20 19.37 -25.22
C SER A 164 20.34 20.25 -25.78
N LEU A 165 20.31 21.55 -25.50
CA LEU A 165 21.38 22.47 -25.92
C LEU A 165 22.66 22.23 -25.12
N SER A 166 23.80 22.51 -25.71
CA SER A 166 25.08 22.48 -25.00
C SER A 166 25.11 23.52 -23.88
N LYS A 167 25.88 23.26 -22.81
CA LYS A 167 25.97 24.17 -21.66
C LYS A 167 26.35 25.62 -22.06
N PRO A 168 27.30 25.86 -22.99
CA PRO A 168 27.62 27.22 -23.45
C PRO A 168 26.43 27.96 -24.05
N ILE A 169 25.63 27.29 -24.89
CA ILE A 169 24.43 27.90 -25.50
C ILE A 169 23.36 28.17 -24.44
N GLN A 170 23.15 27.25 -23.50
CA GLN A 170 22.20 27.47 -22.40
C GLN A 170 22.58 28.67 -21.53
N VAL A 171 23.87 28.82 -21.21
CA VAL A 171 24.38 29.96 -20.43
C VAL A 171 24.26 31.26 -21.22
N ALA A 172 24.55 31.24 -22.53
CA ALA A 172 24.35 32.39 -23.40
C ALA A 172 22.89 32.86 -23.41
N ILE A 173 21.93 31.93 -23.53
CA ILE A 173 20.49 32.24 -23.43
C ILE A 173 20.13 32.75 -22.04
N ALA A 174 20.60 32.10 -20.98
CA ALA A 174 20.29 32.47 -19.61
C ALA A 174 20.78 33.88 -19.25
N ASN A 175 21.97 34.26 -19.72
CA ASN A 175 22.52 35.60 -19.51
C ASN A 175 21.73 36.71 -20.21
N GLN A 176 20.91 36.37 -21.22
CA GLN A 176 19.99 37.31 -21.86
C GLN A 176 18.66 37.44 -21.10
N CYS A 177 18.37 36.55 -20.15
CA CYS A 177 17.07 36.47 -19.48
C CYS A 177 17.10 37.10 -18.09
N SER A 178 16.15 38.01 -17.85
CA SER A 178 15.85 38.53 -16.51
C SER A 178 14.97 37.56 -15.69
N HIS A 179 14.05 36.86 -16.37
CA HIS A 179 13.08 35.97 -15.76
C HIS A 179 12.97 34.66 -16.55
N LEU A 180 12.77 33.56 -15.81
CA LEU A 180 12.46 32.25 -16.36
C LEU A 180 11.14 31.76 -15.76
N PHE A 181 10.11 31.65 -16.58
CA PHE A 181 8.84 31.03 -16.20
C PHE A 181 8.78 29.60 -16.69
N VAL A 182 8.31 28.71 -15.83
CA VAL A 182 8.18 27.29 -16.15
C VAL A 182 6.74 26.90 -15.89
N ASP A 183 6.02 26.51 -16.93
CA ASP A 183 4.66 25.98 -16.77
C ASP A 183 4.69 24.46 -16.64
N GLU A 184 3.72 23.93 -15.90
CA GLU A 184 3.56 22.51 -15.58
C GLU A 184 4.87 21.85 -15.09
N ALA A 185 5.49 22.50 -14.11
CA ALA A 185 6.82 22.14 -13.59
C ALA A 185 6.92 20.68 -13.09
N HIS A 186 5.79 20.05 -12.73
CA HIS A 186 5.72 18.65 -12.30
C HIS A 186 6.10 17.65 -13.40
N HIS A 187 5.97 18.01 -14.69
CA HIS A 187 6.34 17.18 -15.83
C HIS A 187 7.85 17.19 -16.15
N THR A 188 8.64 18.02 -15.48
CA THR A 188 10.05 18.19 -15.85
C THR A 188 10.91 17.02 -15.33
N PRO A 189 11.62 16.26 -16.20
CA PRO A 189 12.48 15.16 -15.75
C PRO A 189 13.65 15.66 -14.90
N ALA A 190 13.98 14.96 -13.82
CA ALA A 190 14.97 15.37 -12.81
C ALA A 190 16.31 15.83 -13.41
N ARG A 191 16.83 15.10 -14.40
CA ARG A 191 18.16 15.36 -14.98
C ARG A 191 18.16 16.54 -15.95
N SER A 192 17.17 16.65 -16.83
CA SER A 192 17.08 17.76 -17.80
C SER A 192 16.76 19.08 -17.11
N TRP A 193 15.86 19.06 -16.11
CA TRP A 193 15.50 20.26 -15.36
C TRP A 193 16.66 20.81 -14.54
N SER A 194 17.37 19.95 -13.81
CA SER A 194 18.49 20.37 -12.98
C SER A 194 19.60 21.03 -13.81
N VAL A 195 19.87 20.52 -15.02
CA VAL A 195 20.84 21.12 -15.94
C VAL A 195 20.42 22.53 -16.37
N VAL A 196 19.15 22.69 -16.80
CA VAL A 196 18.59 23.99 -17.21
C VAL A 196 18.56 24.96 -16.03
N LYS A 197 17.97 24.57 -14.90
CA LYS A 197 17.92 25.39 -13.67
C LYS A 197 19.31 25.86 -13.24
N ASN A 198 20.32 25.01 -13.34
CA ASN A 198 21.71 25.38 -13.05
C ASN A 198 22.34 26.36 -14.04
N SER A 199 21.80 26.52 -15.25
CA SER A 199 22.22 27.56 -16.22
C SER A 199 21.60 28.92 -15.88
N PHE A 200 20.41 28.94 -15.29
CA PHE A 200 19.63 30.16 -14.97
C PHE A 200 19.80 30.62 -13.50
N LYS A 201 20.95 30.35 -12.86
CA LYS A 201 21.18 30.67 -11.45
C LYS A 201 21.07 32.16 -11.11
N ASN A 202 21.38 33.03 -12.06
CA ASN A 202 21.31 34.49 -11.90
C ASN A 202 19.98 35.09 -12.41
N THR A 203 19.02 34.25 -12.76
CA THR A 203 17.72 34.65 -13.31
C THR A 203 16.63 34.40 -12.26
N LYS A 204 15.63 35.28 -12.17
CA LYS A 204 14.45 35.05 -11.32
C LYS A 204 13.62 33.90 -11.89
N VAL A 205 13.66 32.74 -11.24
CA VAL A 205 12.93 31.53 -11.69
C VAL A 205 11.59 31.42 -10.97
N LEU A 206 10.51 31.33 -11.74
CA LEU A 206 9.15 31.11 -11.24
C LEU A 206 8.53 29.89 -11.92
N GLN A 207 8.00 28.99 -11.11
CA GLN A 207 7.39 27.74 -11.56
C GLN A 207 5.89 27.78 -11.29
N PHE A 208 5.11 27.27 -12.23
CA PHE A 208 3.66 27.10 -12.12
C PHE A 208 3.32 25.62 -12.24
N THR A 209 2.40 25.16 -11.40
CA THR A 209 1.96 23.76 -11.38
C THR A 209 0.58 23.64 -10.74
N ALA A 210 -0.17 22.59 -11.09
CA ALA A 210 -1.37 22.21 -10.34
C ALA A 210 -1.06 21.30 -9.14
N THR A 211 0.05 20.56 -9.19
CA THR A 211 0.46 19.64 -8.13
C THR A 211 1.85 20.01 -7.62
N PRO A 212 2.11 20.02 -6.29
CA PRO A 212 3.42 20.37 -5.73
C PRO A 212 4.45 19.23 -5.85
N PHE A 213 4.01 18.03 -6.21
CA PHE A 213 4.84 16.84 -6.40
C PHE A 213 5.00 16.52 -7.89
N ARG A 214 6.16 15.96 -8.23
CA ARG A 214 6.52 15.48 -9.57
C ARG A 214 5.98 14.06 -9.78
N ASN A 215 5.99 13.59 -11.03
CA ASN A 215 5.56 12.23 -11.40
C ASN A 215 6.41 11.09 -10.79
N ASP A 216 7.54 11.42 -10.16
CA ASP A 216 8.40 10.51 -9.39
C ASP A 216 8.23 10.67 -7.86
N ASP A 217 7.10 11.26 -7.43
CA ASP A 217 6.72 11.57 -6.04
C ASP A 217 7.72 12.46 -5.28
N LYS A 218 8.63 13.11 -6.01
CA LYS A 218 9.59 14.07 -5.43
C LYS A 218 9.00 15.48 -5.44
N PRO A 219 9.33 16.32 -4.44
CA PRO A 219 8.89 17.71 -4.43
C PRO A 219 9.45 18.48 -5.63
N ILE A 220 8.65 19.41 -6.14
CA ILE A 220 9.12 20.38 -7.15
C ILE A 220 10.11 21.32 -6.47
N GLY A 221 11.32 21.45 -7.04
CA GLY A 221 12.39 22.23 -6.41
C GLY A 221 12.20 23.74 -6.55
N GLY A 222 11.97 24.42 -5.44
CA GLY A 222 11.75 25.87 -5.30
C GLY A 222 10.98 26.14 -3.99
N LYS A 223 10.94 27.38 -3.50
CA LYS A 223 10.09 27.74 -2.37
C LYS A 223 8.64 27.87 -2.86
N ILE A 224 7.71 27.10 -2.30
CA ILE A 224 6.28 27.31 -2.57
C ILE A 224 5.89 28.65 -1.92
N ILE A 225 5.60 29.65 -2.74
CA ILE A 225 5.26 31.01 -2.28
C ILE A 225 3.76 31.25 -2.28
N PHE A 226 3.00 30.44 -3.02
CA PHE A 226 1.55 30.50 -3.08
C PHE A 226 1.00 29.11 -3.41
N ASN A 227 0.00 28.67 -2.66
CA ASN A 227 -0.75 27.45 -2.91
C ASN A 227 -2.24 27.76 -2.77
N TYR A 228 -3.01 27.60 -3.84
CA TYR A 228 -4.45 27.84 -3.82
C TYR A 228 -5.21 26.50 -3.71
N PRO A 229 -5.95 26.26 -2.62
CA PRO A 229 -6.65 24.98 -2.41
C PRO A 229 -7.70 24.70 -3.48
N LEU A 230 -7.86 23.43 -3.88
CA LEU A 230 -8.87 23.02 -4.85
C LEU A 230 -10.28 23.21 -4.26
N ARG A 231 -10.47 22.89 -2.98
CA ARG A 231 -11.74 23.08 -2.27
C ARG A 231 -12.18 24.53 -2.29
N LYS A 232 -11.26 25.46 -2.00
CA LYS A 232 -11.58 26.90 -2.05
C LYS A 232 -12.01 27.32 -3.45
N ALA A 233 -11.38 26.74 -4.48
CA ALA A 233 -11.79 27.01 -5.85
C ALA A 233 -13.19 26.47 -6.19
N GLN A 234 -13.63 25.38 -5.55
CA GLN A 234 -14.98 24.84 -5.67
C GLN A 234 -16.01 25.66 -4.90
N ASP A 235 -15.70 26.02 -3.65
CA ASP A 235 -16.57 26.85 -2.80
C ASP A 235 -16.81 28.23 -3.45
N GLU A 236 -15.80 28.77 -4.16
CA GLU A 236 -15.90 30.01 -4.96
C GLU A 236 -16.52 29.78 -6.36
N GLY A 237 -16.94 28.56 -6.70
CA GLY A 237 -17.68 28.24 -7.93
C GLY A 237 -16.83 28.15 -9.20
N TYR A 238 -15.50 28.09 -9.12
CA TYR A 238 -14.63 27.94 -10.30
C TYR A 238 -14.67 26.52 -10.91
N PHE A 239 -15.29 25.56 -10.24
CA PHE A 239 -15.39 24.15 -10.63
C PHE A 239 -16.79 23.59 -10.37
N LYS A 240 -17.33 22.79 -11.31
CA LYS A 240 -18.56 22.01 -11.12
C LYS A 240 -18.27 20.67 -10.40
N PRO A 241 -19.21 20.11 -9.63
CA PRO A 241 -19.06 18.80 -8.99
C PRO A 241 -18.92 17.66 -10.00
N ILE A 242 -18.27 16.58 -9.59
CA ILE A 242 -18.06 15.37 -10.38
C ILE A 242 -19.00 14.29 -9.84
N ASN A 243 -19.75 13.63 -10.74
CA ASN A 243 -20.56 12.47 -10.42
C ASN A 243 -19.68 11.20 -10.46
N TYR A 244 -19.69 10.42 -9.39
CA TYR A 244 -18.88 9.20 -9.28
C TYR A 244 -19.77 7.96 -9.33
N ILE A 245 -19.50 7.06 -10.29
CA ILE A 245 -20.32 5.89 -10.61
C ILE A 245 -19.46 4.63 -10.44
N PRO A 246 -19.52 3.96 -9.27
CA PRO A 246 -18.78 2.73 -9.04
C PRO A 246 -19.45 1.53 -9.73
N ILE A 247 -18.64 0.55 -10.13
CA ILE A 247 -19.12 -0.79 -10.50
C ILE A 247 -18.32 -1.86 -9.73
N ILE A 248 -18.92 -3.01 -9.47
CA ILE A 248 -18.26 -4.17 -8.84
C ILE A 248 -18.30 -5.33 -9.83
N GLU A 249 -17.17 -5.64 -10.46
CA GLU A 249 -17.00 -6.84 -11.29
C GLU A 249 -15.65 -7.50 -11.01
N TRP A 250 -15.69 -8.75 -10.54
CA TRP A 250 -14.51 -9.53 -10.15
C TRP A 250 -13.90 -10.30 -11.34
N ASN A 251 -14.68 -10.57 -12.37
CA ASN A 251 -14.22 -11.21 -13.59
C ASN A 251 -13.61 -10.17 -14.54
N SER A 252 -12.28 -10.19 -14.65
CA SER A 252 -11.52 -9.30 -15.55
C SER A 252 -11.88 -9.44 -17.04
N LYS A 253 -12.51 -10.56 -17.46
CA LYS A 253 -13.00 -10.71 -18.84
C LYS A 253 -14.32 -9.99 -19.09
N GLN A 254 -15.12 -9.77 -18.05
CA GLN A 254 -16.43 -9.12 -18.15
C GLN A 254 -16.39 -7.65 -17.72
N SER A 255 -15.42 -7.27 -16.89
CA SER A 255 -15.29 -5.92 -16.34
C SER A 255 -15.33 -4.84 -17.43
N ASP A 256 -14.59 -5.02 -18.52
CA ASP A 256 -14.55 -4.05 -19.62
C ASP A 256 -15.92 -3.83 -20.26
N GLN A 257 -16.70 -4.89 -20.46
CA GLN A 257 -18.03 -4.77 -21.06
C GLN A 257 -18.99 -4.04 -20.11
N ILE A 258 -18.92 -4.32 -18.80
CA ILE A 258 -19.76 -3.68 -17.80
C ILE A 258 -19.41 -2.19 -17.66
N ILE A 259 -18.12 -1.84 -17.66
CA ILE A 259 -17.65 -0.45 -17.69
C ILE A 259 -18.21 0.27 -18.91
N ALA A 260 -18.09 -0.34 -20.10
CA ALA A 260 -18.59 0.25 -21.34
C ALA A 260 -20.10 0.47 -21.29
N ASN A 261 -20.88 -0.53 -20.86
CA ASN A 261 -22.33 -0.42 -20.74
C ASN A 261 -22.73 0.73 -19.79
N LYS A 262 -22.09 0.83 -18.62
CA LYS A 262 -22.39 1.89 -17.63
C LYS A 262 -22.00 3.27 -18.14
N ALA A 263 -20.88 3.37 -18.86
CA ALA A 263 -20.44 4.63 -19.43
C ALA A 263 -21.38 5.11 -20.56
N ILE A 264 -21.91 4.19 -21.36
CA ILE A 264 -22.91 4.50 -22.41
C ILE A 264 -24.27 4.86 -21.80
N GLU A 265 -24.70 4.20 -20.73
CA GLU A 265 -25.90 4.59 -19.98
C GLU A 265 -25.80 6.07 -19.57
N GLN A 266 -24.66 6.48 -19.00
CA GLN A 266 -24.43 7.87 -18.64
C GLN A 266 -24.40 8.81 -19.86
N LEU A 267 -23.78 8.38 -20.98
CA LEU A 267 -23.74 9.19 -22.20
C LEU A 267 -25.14 9.43 -22.78
N ARG A 268 -26.00 8.40 -22.78
CA ARG A 268 -27.39 8.51 -23.23
C ARG A 268 -28.18 9.45 -22.35
N LEU A 269 -28.05 9.33 -21.02
CA LEU A 269 -28.67 10.25 -20.06
C LEU A 269 -28.23 11.70 -20.30
N ASP A 270 -26.95 11.94 -20.54
CA ASP A 270 -26.44 13.29 -20.79
C ASP A 270 -27.02 13.88 -22.10
N ILE A 271 -27.09 13.07 -23.16
CA ILE A 271 -27.68 13.48 -24.45
C ILE A 271 -29.19 13.76 -24.30
N GLU A 272 -29.93 12.91 -23.58
CA GLU A 272 -31.37 13.10 -23.29
C GLU A 272 -31.65 14.39 -22.52
N ASN A 273 -30.73 14.78 -21.62
CA ASN A 273 -30.79 16.05 -20.90
C ASN A 273 -30.32 17.27 -21.72
N GLY A 274 -30.04 17.08 -23.02
CA GLY A 274 -29.65 18.14 -23.94
C GLY A 274 -28.17 18.49 -23.92
N TYR A 275 -27.32 17.68 -23.28
CA TYR A 275 -25.88 17.93 -23.25
C TYR A 275 -25.14 17.28 -24.42
N ASP A 276 -24.23 18.02 -25.04
CA ASP A 276 -23.43 17.55 -26.19
C ASP A 276 -22.16 16.80 -25.75
N HIS A 277 -22.27 15.95 -24.72
CA HIS A 277 -21.12 15.31 -24.09
C HIS A 277 -20.41 14.28 -24.98
N VAL A 278 -19.13 14.06 -24.69
CA VAL A 278 -18.25 13.05 -25.30
C VAL A 278 -17.67 12.18 -24.18
N LEU A 279 -17.59 10.87 -24.44
CA LEU A 279 -17.06 9.85 -23.54
C LEU A 279 -15.59 9.54 -23.85
N MET A 280 -14.77 9.49 -22.81
CA MET A 280 -13.39 9.06 -22.85
C MET A 280 -13.23 7.71 -22.13
N ALA A 281 -12.76 6.69 -22.85
CA ALA A 281 -12.34 5.42 -22.26
C ALA A 281 -10.81 5.41 -22.07
N ARG A 282 -10.36 5.25 -20.82
CA ARG A 282 -8.95 5.28 -20.42
C ARG A 282 -8.39 3.87 -20.29
N VAL A 283 -7.25 3.63 -20.94
CA VAL A 283 -6.49 2.37 -20.89
C VAL A 283 -5.01 2.62 -20.65
N ASN A 284 -4.26 1.56 -20.28
CA ASN A 284 -2.85 1.67 -19.91
C ASN A 284 -1.84 1.49 -21.07
N SER A 285 -2.28 0.91 -22.21
CA SER A 285 -1.40 0.51 -23.31
C SER A 285 -2.09 0.54 -24.67
N ILE A 286 -1.31 0.65 -25.75
CA ILE A 286 -1.82 0.67 -27.14
C ILE A 286 -2.57 -0.61 -27.48
N ALA A 287 -2.03 -1.77 -27.06
CA ALA A 287 -2.71 -3.04 -27.24
C ALA A 287 -4.08 -3.09 -26.53
N ARG A 288 -4.18 -2.52 -25.32
CA ARG A 288 -5.48 -2.40 -24.63
C ARG A 288 -6.44 -1.46 -25.36
N ALA A 289 -5.95 -0.36 -25.93
CA ALA A 289 -6.81 0.57 -26.66
C ALA A 289 -7.49 -0.08 -27.86
N GLU A 290 -6.79 -0.97 -28.58
CA GLU A 290 -7.37 -1.72 -29.69
C GLU A 290 -8.49 -2.67 -29.23
N ILE A 291 -8.27 -3.37 -28.11
CA ILE A 291 -9.27 -4.27 -27.52
C ILE A 291 -10.51 -3.49 -27.08
N ILE A 292 -10.32 -2.40 -26.33
CA ILE A 292 -11.43 -1.59 -25.81
C ILE A 292 -12.17 -0.86 -26.93
N GLN A 293 -11.45 -0.30 -27.91
CA GLN A 293 -12.09 0.34 -29.06
C GLN A 293 -12.97 -0.65 -29.82
N LYS A 294 -12.54 -1.91 -29.95
CA LYS A 294 -13.36 -2.97 -30.53
C LYS A 294 -14.62 -3.24 -29.70
N ILE A 295 -14.53 -3.33 -28.38
CA ILE A 295 -15.71 -3.51 -27.51
C ILE A 295 -16.75 -2.42 -27.76
N TYR A 296 -16.32 -1.15 -27.77
CA TYR A 296 -17.22 -0.04 -28.04
C TYR A 296 -17.74 -0.06 -29.49
N ALA A 297 -16.91 -0.39 -30.48
CA ALA A 297 -17.30 -0.38 -31.89
C ALA A 297 -18.28 -1.51 -32.22
N ASP A 298 -18.10 -2.69 -31.64
CA ASP A 298 -18.98 -3.85 -31.84
C ASP A 298 -20.32 -3.67 -31.11
N SER A 299 -20.30 -3.09 -29.91
CA SER A 299 -21.50 -2.94 -29.07
C SER A 299 -22.28 -1.64 -29.34
N PHE A 300 -21.59 -0.57 -29.74
CA PHE A 300 -22.13 0.79 -29.84
C PHE A 300 -21.61 1.55 -31.08
N PRO A 301 -21.80 1.00 -32.30
CA PRO A 301 -21.30 1.60 -33.54
C PRO A 301 -21.89 2.99 -33.82
N GLU A 302 -23.07 3.31 -33.27
CA GLU A 302 -23.76 4.59 -33.47
C GLU A 302 -22.98 5.81 -32.98
N TYR A 303 -22.03 5.63 -32.07
CA TYR A 303 -21.21 6.71 -31.50
C TYR A 303 -19.82 6.83 -32.12
N ASN A 304 -19.53 6.02 -33.15
CA ASN A 304 -18.28 6.00 -33.93
C ASN A 304 -17.01 6.01 -33.05
N PRO A 305 -16.71 4.92 -32.33
CA PRO A 305 -15.60 4.87 -31.38
C PRO A 305 -14.23 4.89 -32.07
N LEU A 306 -13.38 5.86 -31.68
CA LEU A 306 -12.03 6.02 -32.23
C LEU A 306 -10.96 5.90 -31.14
N SER A 307 -9.76 5.46 -31.50
CA SER A 307 -8.63 5.37 -30.57
C SER A 307 -7.56 6.44 -30.86
N ILE A 308 -6.95 6.97 -29.79
CA ILE A 308 -5.81 7.89 -29.88
C ILE A 308 -4.65 7.37 -29.04
N HIS A 309 -3.47 7.30 -29.67
CA HIS A 309 -2.22 6.91 -29.01
C HIS A 309 -1.01 7.57 -29.67
N SER A 310 0.13 7.56 -28.97
CA SER A 310 1.37 8.23 -29.35
C SER A 310 1.98 7.81 -30.69
N LYS A 311 1.63 6.63 -31.23
CA LYS A 311 2.06 6.17 -32.56
C LYS A 311 1.30 6.78 -33.74
N LEU A 312 0.21 7.52 -33.52
CA LEU A 312 -0.55 8.14 -34.62
C LEU A 312 0.19 9.36 -35.17
N SER A 313 0.05 9.59 -36.48
CA SER A 313 0.59 10.79 -37.12
C SER A 313 -0.16 12.05 -36.65
N THR A 314 0.49 13.21 -36.67
CA THR A 314 -0.13 14.51 -36.34
C THR A 314 -1.36 14.79 -37.20
N ARG A 315 -1.34 14.35 -38.47
CA ARG A 315 -2.48 14.45 -39.39
C ARG A 315 -3.67 13.62 -38.89
N SER A 316 -3.45 12.34 -38.60
CA SER A 316 -4.50 11.44 -38.09
C SER A 316 -5.11 11.94 -36.78
N ILE A 317 -4.28 12.46 -35.87
CA ILE A 317 -4.77 13.08 -34.62
C ILE A 317 -5.66 14.30 -34.93
N SER A 318 -5.31 15.10 -35.92
CA SER A 318 -6.08 16.29 -36.31
C SER A 318 -7.43 15.92 -36.94
N GLU A 319 -7.45 14.90 -37.80
CA GLU A 319 -8.67 14.35 -38.40
C GLU A 319 -9.63 13.78 -37.33
N ILE A 320 -9.11 13.04 -36.34
CA ILE A 320 -9.93 12.52 -35.23
C ILE A 320 -10.50 13.68 -34.39
N LYS A 321 -9.69 14.74 -34.15
CA LYS A 321 -10.16 15.93 -33.43
C LYS A 321 -11.30 16.63 -34.16
N GLU A 322 -11.20 16.76 -35.47
CA GLU A 322 -12.25 17.37 -36.30
C GLU A 322 -13.56 16.58 -36.17
N LYS A 323 -13.51 15.25 -36.27
CA LYS A 323 -14.68 14.37 -36.07
C LYS A 323 -15.34 14.50 -34.70
N ILE A 324 -14.55 14.76 -33.65
CA ILE A 324 -15.09 15.00 -32.30
C ILE A 324 -15.78 16.37 -32.25
N ILE A 325 -15.18 17.39 -32.87
CA ILE A 325 -15.73 18.77 -32.89
C ILE A 325 -17.04 18.81 -33.69
N THR A 326 -17.11 18.11 -34.82
CA THR A 326 -18.32 18.02 -35.66
C THR A 326 -19.40 17.10 -35.08
N GLY A 327 -19.10 16.35 -34.02
CA GLY A 327 -20.05 15.43 -33.37
C GLY A 327 -20.16 14.06 -34.05
N GLU A 328 -19.38 13.80 -35.10
CA GLU A 328 -19.30 12.50 -35.79
C GLU A 328 -18.69 11.40 -34.93
N CYS A 329 -17.95 11.75 -33.88
CA CYS A 329 -17.35 10.84 -32.91
C CYS A 329 -17.73 11.27 -31.49
N LYS A 330 -18.33 10.35 -30.73
CA LYS A 330 -18.79 10.57 -29.35
C LYS A 330 -18.03 9.73 -28.32
N ILE A 331 -17.20 8.79 -28.76
CA ILE A 331 -16.41 7.89 -27.90
C ILE A 331 -14.96 7.90 -28.34
N ILE A 332 -14.06 8.14 -27.39
CA ILE A 332 -12.63 8.09 -27.62
C ILE A 332 -11.88 7.21 -26.62
N VAL A 333 -11.06 6.29 -27.13
CA VAL A 333 -10.20 5.40 -26.34
C VAL A 333 -8.76 5.93 -26.31
N CYS A 334 -8.17 6.11 -25.12
CA CYS A 334 -6.85 6.74 -24.98
C CYS A 334 -5.88 6.01 -24.02
N VAL A 335 -4.60 5.90 -24.42
CA VAL A 335 -3.51 5.14 -23.75
C VAL A 335 -2.59 5.99 -22.88
N ASP A 336 -2.30 7.20 -23.35
CA ASP A 336 -1.76 8.31 -22.61
C ASP A 336 -2.64 9.51 -22.97
N MET A 337 -2.63 10.56 -22.15
CA MET A 337 -3.51 11.71 -22.38
C MET A 337 -3.35 12.24 -23.79
N PHE A 338 -4.40 12.89 -24.30
CA PHE A 338 -4.15 14.01 -25.20
C PHE A 338 -3.13 14.92 -24.52
N GLY A 339 -1.93 15.07 -25.10
CA GLY A 339 -0.84 15.80 -24.45
C GLY A 339 -1.30 17.14 -23.88
N GLU A 340 -0.61 17.64 -22.86
CA GLU A 340 -0.93 18.93 -22.26
C GLU A 340 -1.09 20.01 -23.34
N GLY A 341 -2.21 20.75 -23.31
CA GLY A 341 -2.63 21.66 -24.39
C GLY A 341 -3.89 21.22 -25.17
N PHE A 342 -4.44 20.01 -24.92
CA PHE A 342 -5.76 19.63 -25.43
C PHE A 342 -6.87 20.19 -24.54
N ASP A 343 -7.75 21.00 -25.14
CA ASP A 343 -8.88 21.68 -24.49
C ASP A 343 -10.18 21.34 -25.24
N MET A 344 -11.04 20.54 -24.61
CA MET A 344 -12.31 20.10 -25.18
C MET A 344 -13.40 20.13 -24.09
N PRO A 345 -14.15 21.23 -23.96
CA PRO A 345 -15.18 21.38 -22.93
C PRO A 345 -16.26 20.30 -22.95
N LYS A 346 -16.53 19.70 -24.12
CA LYS A 346 -17.55 18.64 -24.32
C LYS A 346 -17.14 17.27 -23.76
N LEU A 347 -15.86 17.05 -23.46
CA LEU A 347 -15.40 15.78 -22.88
C LEU A 347 -15.81 15.77 -21.40
N LYS A 348 -16.80 14.95 -21.03
CA LYS A 348 -17.47 15.05 -19.71
C LYS A 348 -17.68 13.72 -19.01
N ILE A 349 -17.51 12.61 -19.72
CA ILE A 349 -17.62 11.26 -19.16
C ILE A 349 -16.26 10.58 -19.28
N ALA A 350 -15.74 10.04 -18.17
CA ALA A 350 -14.49 9.29 -18.12
C ALA A 350 -14.73 7.87 -17.60
N ALA A 351 -14.47 6.87 -18.44
CA ALA A 351 -14.57 5.45 -18.12
C ALA A 351 -13.18 4.83 -17.96
N PHE A 352 -12.86 4.32 -16.76
CA PHE A 352 -11.55 3.76 -16.45
C PHE A 352 -11.54 2.24 -16.61
N HIS A 353 -10.97 1.77 -17.73
CA HIS A 353 -10.75 0.35 -17.98
C HIS A 353 -9.45 -0.17 -17.38
N ASP A 354 -8.44 0.71 -17.27
CA ASP A 354 -7.20 0.41 -16.57
C ASP A 354 -6.76 1.63 -15.73
N ILE A 355 -6.40 1.42 -14.46
CA ILE A 355 -5.84 2.46 -13.58
C ILE A 355 -4.39 2.09 -13.26
N LYS A 356 -3.48 2.42 -14.18
CA LYS A 356 -2.02 2.44 -13.91
C LYS A 356 -1.40 3.65 -14.58
N LYS A 357 -0.68 4.45 -13.78
CA LYS A 357 -0.11 5.79 -14.02
C LYS A 357 -0.97 6.91 -13.39
N SER A 358 -0.33 7.60 -12.44
CA SER A 358 -0.83 8.60 -11.49
C SER A 358 -2.24 9.16 -11.76
N LEU A 359 -3.17 8.77 -10.88
CA LEU A 359 -4.50 9.35 -10.78
C LEU A 359 -4.51 10.91 -10.70
N PRO A 360 -3.50 11.60 -10.14
CA PRO A 360 -3.35 13.07 -10.26
C PRO A 360 -3.32 13.62 -11.68
N THR A 361 -2.66 12.94 -12.63
CA THR A 361 -2.63 13.34 -14.05
C THR A 361 -4.03 13.25 -14.66
N THR A 362 -4.73 12.19 -14.31
CA THR A 362 -6.11 11.93 -14.69
C THR A 362 -7.09 12.93 -14.05
N LEU A 363 -6.85 13.36 -12.81
CA LEU A 363 -7.65 14.37 -12.14
C LEU A 363 -7.37 15.78 -12.64
N GLN A 364 -6.14 16.12 -12.99
CA GLN A 364 -5.84 17.39 -13.68
C GLN A 364 -6.59 17.50 -15.01
N LEU A 365 -6.74 16.37 -15.72
CA LEU A 365 -7.56 16.24 -16.91
C LEU A 365 -9.04 16.42 -16.58
N ILE A 366 -9.54 15.81 -15.49
CA ILE A 366 -10.93 16.03 -15.03
C ILE A 366 -11.18 17.48 -14.63
N GLY A 367 -10.20 18.15 -14.02
CA GLY A 367 -10.19 19.59 -13.76
C GLY A 367 -10.39 20.44 -15.03
N ARG A 368 -9.96 19.94 -16.20
CA ARG A 368 -10.25 20.57 -17.50
C ARG A 368 -11.70 20.36 -17.93
N PHE A 369 -12.36 19.27 -17.52
CA PHE A 369 -13.78 18.97 -17.78
C PHE A 369 -14.74 19.76 -16.89
N THR A 370 -14.29 20.18 -15.70
CA THR A 370 -15.12 20.86 -14.69
C THR A 370 -15.13 22.39 -14.82
N ARG A 371 -14.50 22.95 -15.86
CA ARG A 371 -14.48 24.42 -16.08
C ARG A 371 -15.90 24.96 -16.23
N THR A 372 -16.20 26.02 -15.48
CA THR A 372 -17.31 26.92 -15.77
C THR A 372 -16.89 27.84 -16.92
N SER A 373 -17.33 27.59 -18.15
CA SER A 373 -17.63 28.73 -19.01
C SER A 373 -18.90 29.39 -18.48
N MET A 374 -19.19 30.61 -18.93
CA MET A 374 -20.47 31.28 -18.67
C MET A 374 -21.66 30.59 -19.38
N ASP A 375 -21.58 29.28 -19.57
CA ASP A 375 -22.49 28.48 -20.39
C ASP A 375 -23.06 27.35 -19.53
N ASP A 376 -24.27 27.57 -19.02
CA ASP A 376 -25.00 26.58 -18.21
C ASP A 376 -25.32 25.30 -19.00
N SER A 377 -25.15 25.32 -20.33
CA SER A 377 -25.38 24.21 -21.27
C SER A 377 -24.36 23.06 -21.22
N LEU A 378 -23.31 23.12 -20.37
CA LEU A 378 -22.20 22.16 -20.37
C LEU A 378 -22.30 21.00 -19.36
N GLY A 379 -23.31 20.94 -18.49
CA GLY A 379 -23.50 19.82 -17.55
C GLY A 379 -22.36 19.55 -16.52
N CYS A 380 -22.57 18.53 -15.68
CA CYS A 380 -21.57 18.01 -14.73
C CYS A 380 -20.69 16.93 -15.38
N ALA A 381 -19.50 16.67 -14.84
CA ALA A 381 -18.63 15.58 -15.30
C ALA A 381 -18.95 14.27 -14.56
N SER A 382 -18.80 13.12 -15.22
CA SER A 382 -19.07 11.78 -14.66
C SER A 382 -17.85 10.86 -14.78
N ILE A 383 -17.59 10.06 -13.75
CA ILE A 383 -16.48 9.10 -13.67
C ILE A 383 -17.01 7.70 -13.38
N ILE A 384 -16.58 6.72 -14.18
CA ILE A 384 -16.92 5.30 -14.02
C ILE A 384 -15.65 4.52 -13.68
N VAL A 385 -15.65 3.79 -12.56
CA VAL A 385 -14.50 2.99 -12.09
C VAL A 385 -14.95 1.64 -11.55
N ASN A 386 -14.23 0.56 -11.90
CA ASN A 386 -14.40 -0.74 -11.26
C ASN A 386 -13.67 -0.79 -9.91
N ILE A 387 -14.44 -0.92 -8.84
CA ILE A 387 -13.93 -0.85 -7.48
C ILE A 387 -13.51 -2.23 -6.95
N ALA A 388 -13.82 -3.30 -7.70
CA ALA A 388 -13.25 -4.62 -7.47
C ALA A 388 -11.76 -4.68 -7.86
N ASP A 389 -11.26 -3.73 -8.65
CA ASP A 389 -9.84 -3.60 -8.95
C ASP A 389 -9.08 -2.95 -7.77
N ILE A 390 -8.19 -3.72 -7.16
CA ILE A 390 -7.40 -3.30 -6.00
C ILE A 390 -6.34 -2.24 -6.37
N ASP A 391 -5.83 -2.26 -7.60
CA ASP A 391 -4.91 -1.22 -8.05
C ASP A 391 -5.67 0.12 -8.18
N ALA A 392 -6.94 0.09 -8.60
CA ALA A 392 -7.82 1.25 -8.58
C ALA A 392 -8.08 1.78 -7.16
N GLN A 393 -8.38 0.89 -6.21
CA GLN A 393 -8.59 1.26 -4.80
C GLN A 393 -7.36 1.95 -4.20
N LYS A 394 -6.16 1.39 -4.40
CA LYS A 394 -4.91 1.96 -3.88
C LYS A 394 -4.59 3.34 -4.44
N GLU A 395 -4.82 3.56 -5.73
CA GLU A 395 -4.59 4.86 -6.35
C GLU A 395 -5.58 5.90 -5.80
N ILE A 396 -6.82 5.51 -5.54
CA ILE A 396 -7.84 6.37 -4.91
C ILE A 396 -7.46 6.66 -3.44
N GLU A 397 -6.99 5.66 -2.68
CA GLU A 397 -6.45 5.86 -1.33
C GLU A 397 -5.25 6.80 -1.32
N HIS A 398 -4.32 6.66 -2.26
CA HIS A 398 -3.15 7.52 -2.40
C HIS A 398 -3.57 8.99 -2.66
N LEU A 399 -4.61 9.21 -3.45
CA LEU A 399 -5.16 10.56 -3.61
C LEU A 399 -5.68 11.15 -2.30
N TYR A 400 -6.52 10.41 -1.57
CA TYR A 400 -7.05 10.84 -0.28
C TYR A 400 -5.93 11.12 0.72
N ALA A 401 -4.82 10.37 0.63
CA ALA A 401 -3.65 10.60 1.46
C ALA A 401 -2.88 11.89 1.06
N SER A 402 -2.87 12.22 -0.23
CA SER A 402 -2.10 13.34 -0.77
C SER A 402 -2.79 14.71 -0.69
N ASP A 403 -4.13 14.76 -0.66
CA ASP A 403 -4.89 16.00 -0.71
C ASP A 403 -6.30 15.81 -0.10
N ALA A 404 -6.53 16.45 1.06
CA ALA A 404 -7.75 16.30 1.87
C ALA A 404 -9.02 16.81 1.16
N ASP A 405 -8.87 17.63 0.12
CA ASP A 405 -9.96 18.23 -0.63
C ASP A 405 -10.76 17.20 -1.46
N TRP A 406 -10.17 16.04 -1.77
CA TRP A 406 -10.82 14.99 -2.57
C TRP A 406 -11.83 14.14 -1.78
N ASN A 407 -11.79 14.20 -0.44
CA ASN A 407 -12.69 13.45 0.45
C ASN A 407 -14.19 13.75 0.22
N ARG A 408 -14.52 14.85 -0.48
CA ARG A 408 -15.91 15.20 -0.87
C ARG A 408 -16.26 14.87 -2.32
N LEU A 409 -15.29 14.68 -3.21
CA LEU A 409 -15.50 14.49 -4.65
C LEU A 409 -15.69 13.03 -5.05
N LEU A 410 -15.21 12.11 -4.22
CA LEU A 410 -15.42 10.68 -4.36
C LEU A 410 -16.04 10.20 -3.04
N PRO A 411 -17.30 9.74 -3.02
CA PRO A 411 -17.82 9.00 -1.88
C PRO A 411 -16.88 7.82 -1.62
N TYR A 412 -16.51 7.60 -0.35
CA TYR A 412 -15.62 6.52 0.05
C TYR A 412 -16.01 5.21 -0.62
N LEU A 413 -15.05 4.61 -1.32
CA LEU A 413 -15.18 3.28 -1.88
C LEU A 413 -14.99 2.26 -0.77
N SER A 414 -16.08 1.62 -0.34
CA SER A 414 -16.16 0.17 -0.11
C SER A 414 -17.46 -0.21 0.58
N GLU A 415 -18.42 -0.73 -0.18
CA GLU A 415 -19.51 -1.56 0.35
C GLU A 415 -18.94 -2.93 0.73
N GLY A 416 -18.27 -3.04 1.89
CA GLY A 416 -17.69 -4.32 2.26
C GLY A 416 -17.21 -4.54 3.68
N ARG A 417 -16.94 -3.50 4.46
CA ARG A 417 -16.82 -3.59 5.92
C ARG A 417 -17.77 -2.58 6.55
N ILE A 418 -19.07 -2.75 6.31
CA ILE A 418 -20.10 -1.77 6.68
C ILE A 418 -19.98 -1.38 8.17
N ASP A 419 -19.83 -2.33 9.10
CA ASP A 419 -19.77 -1.95 10.52
C ASP A 419 -18.43 -1.32 10.96
N ASN A 420 -17.28 -1.90 10.56
CA ASN A 420 -15.96 -1.40 10.97
C ASN A 420 -15.52 -0.12 10.24
N GLN A 421 -16.03 0.15 9.03
CA GLN A 421 -15.70 1.34 8.24
C GLN A 421 -16.71 2.47 8.42
N ILE A 422 -18.01 2.19 8.65
CA ILE A 422 -18.91 3.22 9.18
C ILE A 422 -18.37 3.70 10.52
N SER A 423 -17.97 2.78 11.41
CA SER A 423 -17.37 3.17 12.68
C SER A 423 -16.08 3.97 12.51
N LEU A 424 -15.22 3.64 11.53
CA LEU A 424 -14.01 4.41 11.22
C LEU A 424 -14.35 5.81 10.68
N ARG A 425 -15.33 5.91 9.78
CA ARG A 425 -15.77 7.18 9.19
C ARG A 425 -16.42 8.06 10.24
N GLU A 426 -17.32 7.54 11.06
CA GLU A 426 -17.93 8.23 12.20
C GLU A 426 -16.86 8.68 13.20
N PHE A 427 -15.88 7.81 13.47
CA PHE A 427 -14.75 8.14 14.35
C PHE A 427 -13.91 9.31 13.80
N ILE A 428 -13.57 9.29 12.51
CA ILE A 428 -12.78 10.33 11.84
C ILE A 428 -13.56 11.63 11.71
N GLN A 429 -14.83 11.57 11.27
CA GLN A 429 -15.72 12.74 11.16
C GLN A 429 -15.96 13.40 12.52
N GLY A 430 -15.71 12.68 13.62
CA GLY A 430 -15.76 13.23 14.96
C GLY A 430 -14.69 14.28 15.25
N PHE A 431 -13.68 14.47 14.40
CA PHE A 431 -12.63 15.49 14.56
C PHE A 431 -12.82 16.63 13.54
N GLU A 432 -13.22 17.81 14.03
CA GLU A 432 -13.60 18.97 13.23
C GLU A 432 -12.51 20.07 13.16
N LYS A 433 -11.53 20.07 14.08
CA LYS A 433 -10.58 21.17 14.31
C LYS A 433 -9.16 20.91 13.81
N PHE A 434 -8.88 19.75 13.22
CA PHE A 434 -7.57 19.47 12.63
C PHE A 434 -7.37 20.21 11.29
N PRO A 435 -6.16 20.72 11.00
CA PRO A 435 -5.88 21.38 9.73
C PRO A 435 -5.95 20.37 8.58
N GLU A 436 -6.44 20.81 7.42
CA GLU A 436 -6.56 19.98 6.21
C GLU A 436 -5.20 19.43 5.72
N GLU A 437 -4.11 20.16 6.01
CA GLU A 437 -2.72 19.74 5.73
C GLU A 437 -2.28 18.51 6.54
N LEU A 438 -3.01 18.17 7.61
CA LEU A 438 -2.73 17.03 8.49
C LEU A 438 -4.00 16.17 8.66
N PRO A 439 -4.38 15.38 7.63
CA PRO A 439 -5.57 14.54 7.70
C PRO A 439 -5.40 13.51 8.81
N ILE A 440 -6.33 13.47 9.76
CA ILE A 440 -6.26 12.56 10.91
C ILE A 440 -6.20 11.08 10.50
N GLN A 441 -6.78 10.74 9.35
CA GLN A 441 -6.77 9.40 8.76
C GLN A 441 -5.38 8.92 8.35
N ASN A 442 -4.44 9.84 8.09
CA ASN A 442 -3.07 9.53 7.71
C ASN A 442 -2.12 9.45 8.93
N LEU A 443 -2.65 9.67 10.14
CA LEU A 443 -1.87 9.52 11.37
C LEU A 443 -1.83 8.04 11.74
N LEU A 444 -0.63 7.46 11.60
CA LEU A 444 -0.37 6.05 11.82
C LEU A 444 0.52 5.86 13.06
N PRO A 445 -0.03 5.92 14.28
CA PRO A 445 0.74 5.65 15.49
C PRO A 445 1.28 4.22 15.51
N ALA A 446 2.49 4.07 16.06
CA ALA A 446 2.93 2.76 16.55
C ALA A 446 1.99 2.31 17.67
N LEU A 447 1.59 1.04 17.67
CA LEU A 447 0.74 0.48 18.71
C LEU A 447 1.54 0.38 20.02
N SER A 448 1.48 1.43 20.82
CA SER A 448 2.24 1.63 22.05
C SER A 448 1.46 2.56 22.97
N ALA A 449 1.29 2.23 24.24
CA ALA A 449 0.59 3.12 25.17
C ALA A 449 1.12 2.95 26.58
N VAL A 450 1.17 4.06 27.33
CA VAL A 450 1.24 4.04 28.78
C VAL A 450 -0.19 4.03 29.32
N ILE A 451 -0.46 3.15 30.28
CA ILE A 451 -1.81 2.84 30.74
C ILE A 451 -2.00 3.34 32.17
N TYR A 452 -3.07 4.07 32.38
CA TYR A 452 -3.48 4.65 33.65
C TYR A 452 -4.88 4.16 34.04
N LYS A 453 -5.11 3.90 35.33
CA LYS A 453 -6.44 3.75 35.92
C LYS A 453 -7.01 5.14 36.20
N ILE A 454 -8.29 5.33 35.89
CA ILE A 454 -8.99 6.61 36.02
C ILE A 454 -10.35 6.45 36.71
N ASN A 455 -10.87 7.56 37.25
CA ASN A 455 -12.23 7.61 37.80
C ASN A 455 -13.24 8.07 36.73
N GLU A 456 -14.50 7.64 36.85
CA GLU A 456 -15.53 7.86 35.81
C GLU A 456 -15.94 9.33 35.63
N GLN A 457 -15.79 10.18 36.64
CA GLN A 457 -16.43 11.50 36.68
C GLN A 457 -15.55 12.67 36.23
N GLU A 458 -14.23 12.47 36.07
CA GLU A 458 -13.29 13.57 35.86
C GLU A 458 -12.57 13.40 34.51
N TRP A 459 -13.04 14.17 33.52
CA TRP A 459 -12.48 14.18 32.18
C TRP A 459 -12.51 15.59 31.60
N HIS A 460 -11.31 16.13 31.41
CA HIS A 460 -11.06 17.51 31.02
C HIS A 460 -10.10 17.54 29.81
N PRO A 461 -10.55 17.11 28.62
CA PRO A 461 -9.69 17.03 27.45
C PRO A 461 -9.10 18.38 27.08
N GLU A 462 -9.77 19.49 27.40
CA GLU A 462 -9.32 20.86 27.18
C GLU A 462 -8.09 21.26 28.03
N ARG A 463 -7.81 20.52 29.12
CA ARG A 463 -6.69 20.81 30.02
C ARG A 463 -5.36 20.17 29.58
N TYR A 464 -5.31 19.48 28.44
CA TYR A 464 -4.10 18.82 27.93
C TYR A 464 -2.86 19.72 27.96
N ALA A 465 -3.04 21.02 27.70
CA ALA A 465 -1.96 22.00 27.65
C ALA A 465 -1.20 22.14 28.98
N LYS A 466 -1.86 21.91 30.13
CA LYS A 466 -1.23 21.99 31.46
C LYS A 466 -0.25 20.83 31.70
N GLY A 467 -0.45 19.70 31.04
CA GLY A 467 0.35 18.50 31.23
C GLY A 467 1.41 18.25 30.15
N LEU A 468 1.49 19.09 29.13
CA LEU A 468 2.59 19.07 28.15
C LEU A 468 3.76 19.90 28.69
N THR A 469 4.86 19.22 28.99
CA THR A 469 6.09 19.89 29.45
C THR A 469 6.61 20.84 28.39
N ALA A 470 7.00 22.05 28.81
CA ALA A 470 7.58 23.07 27.93
C ALA A 470 6.71 23.41 26.72
N ILE A 471 5.38 23.48 26.91
CA ILE A 471 4.43 23.77 25.83
C ILE A 471 4.75 25.07 25.07
N GLU A 472 5.35 26.05 25.74
CA GLU A 472 5.79 27.33 25.17
C GLU A 472 6.90 27.18 24.11
N GLN A 473 7.58 26.04 24.04
CA GLN A 473 8.60 25.74 23.02
C GLN A 473 7.99 25.23 21.71
N TYR A 474 6.72 24.82 21.71
CA TYR A 474 6.04 24.42 20.47
C TYR A 474 5.62 25.66 19.70
N GLU A 475 6.05 25.76 18.45
CA GLU A 475 5.62 26.84 17.56
C GLU A 475 4.22 26.59 16.99
N LYS A 476 3.86 25.32 16.82
CA LYS A 476 2.56 24.90 16.29
C LYS A 476 2.01 23.77 17.13
N ILE A 477 0.74 23.88 17.52
CA ILE A 477 0.01 22.81 18.20
C ILE A 477 -1.35 22.68 17.51
N TYR A 478 -1.62 21.50 16.99
CA TYR A 478 -2.93 21.09 16.53
C TYR A 478 -3.53 20.15 17.57
N TYR A 479 -4.77 20.38 17.94
CA TYR A 479 -5.47 19.61 18.96
C TYR A 479 -6.93 19.46 18.55
N ASP A 480 -7.45 18.26 18.73
CA ASP A 480 -8.88 18.04 18.69
C ASP A 480 -9.28 16.79 19.49
N THR A 481 -10.56 16.72 19.83
CA THR A 481 -11.17 15.59 20.52
C THR A 481 -12.31 15.05 19.67
N ASN A 482 -12.45 13.74 19.55
CA ASN A 482 -13.54 13.17 18.78
C ASN A 482 -14.92 13.55 19.37
N GLN A 483 -15.98 13.52 18.55
CA GLN A 483 -17.36 13.84 18.97
C GLN A 483 -17.85 13.04 20.19
N GLN A 484 -17.38 11.80 20.36
CA GLN A 484 -17.70 10.99 21.53
C GLN A 484 -16.98 11.44 22.82
N GLY A 485 -16.02 12.36 22.70
CA GLY A 485 -15.24 12.93 23.80
C GLY A 485 -14.16 12.01 24.34
N ASN A 486 -13.94 10.81 23.78
CA ASN A 486 -13.12 9.76 24.40
C ASN A 486 -11.69 9.69 23.84
N THR A 487 -11.41 10.35 22.71
CA THR A 487 -10.08 10.33 22.09
C THR A 487 -9.61 11.75 21.82
N ILE A 488 -8.44 12.10 22.34
CA ILE A 488 -7.72 13.34 22.05
C ILE A 488 -6.58 13.01 21.11
N VAL A 489 -6.39 13.84 20.09
CA VAL A 489 -5.20 13.81 19.22
C VAL A 489 -4.53 15.17 19.31
N ILE A 490 -3.21 15.17 19.51
CA ILE A 490 -2.39 16.39 19.52
C ILE A 490 -1.19 16.18 18.59
N VAL A 491 -0.94 17.15 17.71
CA VAL A 491 0.29 17.22 16.92
C VAL A 491 1.00 18.52 17.23
N ALA A 492 2.19 18.40 17.83
CA ALA A 492 2.96 19.54 18.29
C ALA A 492 4.31 19.61 17.53
N GLY A 493 4.60 20.76 16.93
CA GLY A 493 5.82 21.04 16.18
C GLY A 493 6.71 22.00 16.96
N LYS A 494 7.95 21.60 17.23
CA LYS A 494 8.93 22.41 17.95
C LYS A 494 10.17 22.60 17.07
N LYS A 495 10.78 23.79 17.13
CA LYS A 495 12.08 24.03 16.49
C LYS A 495 13.21 23.73 17.47
N ASP A 496 14.03 22.75 17.11
CA ASP A 496 15.29 22.49 17.78
C ASP A 496 16.45 23.13 17.01
N LYS A 497 17.48 23.56 17.74
CA LYS A 497 18.75 23.91 17.11
C LYS A 497 19.40 22.62 16.59
N VAL A 498 20.05 22.68 15.43
CA VAL A 498 20.78 21.52 14.90
C VAL A 498 21.82 21.01 15.90
N ALA A 499 21.91 19.69 16.07
CA ALA A 499 22.77 19.09 17.08
C ALA A 499 24.28 19.30 16.81
N PHE A 500 24.67 19.52 15.55
CA PHE A 500 26.07 19.61 15.12
C PHE A 500 26.63 21.04 15.06
N GLY A 501 25.86 22.08 15.38
CA GLY A 501 26.33 23.45 15.28
C GLY A 501 25.45 24.46 16.01
N LYS A 502 26.05 25.58 16.41
CA LYS A 502 25.32 26.73 16.96
C LYS A 502 25.19 27.82 15.89
N ILE A 503 24.33 27.60 14.91
CA ILE A 503 24.02 28.57 13.85
C ILE A 503 22.63 29.14 14.16
N GLU A 504 22.53 30.47 14.30
CA GLU A 504 21.30 31.12 14.77
C GLU A 504 20.10 30.94 13.84
N ASP A 505 20.32 30.71 12.54
CA ASP A 505 19.26 30.56 11.54
C ASP A 505 18.98 29.10 11.14
N LEU A 506 19.71 28.13 11.70
CA LEU A 506 19.60 26.71 11.31
C LEU A 506 18.90 25.90 12.41
N PHE A 507 17.64 25.55 12.14
CA PHE A 507 16.79 24.78 13.03
C PHE A 507 16.24 23.52 12.33
N GLU A 508 16.05 22.47 13.10
CA GLU A 508 15.28 21.28 12.71
C GLU A 508 13.88 21.37 13.31
N MET A 509 12.86 21.08 12.51
CA MET A 509 11.49 21.02 12.99
C MET A 509 11.20 19.59 13.44
N HIS A 510 10.98 19.40 14.75
CA HIS A 510 10.61 18.13 15.33
C HIS A 510 9.10 18.09 15.57
N TRP A 511 8.42 17.11 14.98
CA TRP A 511 6.97 16.92 15.14
C TRP A 511 6.69 15.74 16.05
N THR A 512 5.85 15.95 17.06
CA THR A 512 5.46 14.94 18.03
C THR A 512 3.95 14.71 17.97
N LEU A 513 3.54 13.45 17.79
CA LEU A 513 2.14 13.02 17.84
C LEU A 513 1.83 12.48 19.24
N TYR A 514 0.76 12.96 19.87
CA TYR A 514 0.17 12.39 21.07
C TYR A 514 -1.25 11.92 20.78
N ILE A 515 -1.60 10.75 21.30
CA ILE A 515 -2.97 10.23 21.26
C ILE A 515 -3.32 9.81 22.69
N ILE A 516 -4.40 10.38 23.21
CA ILE A 516 -4.93 10.04 24.53
C ILE A 516 -6.29 9.40 24.30
N TYR A 517 -6.44 8.15 24.71
CA TYR A 517 -7.67 7.41 24.55
C TYR A 517 -8.22 6.99 25.91
N ARG A 518 -9.47 7.35 26.17
CA ARG A 518 -10.21 7.06 27.38
C ARG A 518 -11.23 5.95 27.12
N ASN A 519 -11.05 4.79 27.76
CA ASN A 519 -12.08 3.76 27.79
C ASN A 519 -12.89 3.88 29.10
N VAL A 520 -14.10 4.42 28.98
CA VAL A 520 -15.02 4.64 30.12
C VAL A 520 -15.44 3.32 30.78
N ARG A 521 -15.74 2.28 29.99
CA ARG A 521 -16.21 0.98 30.50
C ARG A 521 -15.13 0.26 31.30
N GLN A 522 -13.88 0.34 30.84
CA GLN A 522 -12.73 -0.29 31.47
C GLN A 522 -12.09 0.57 32.58
N LYS A 523 -12.47 1.85 32.70
CA LYS A 523 -11.83 2.81 33.62
C LYS A 523 -10.33 2.96 33.39
N LEU A 524 -9.94 2.94 32.12
CA LEU A 524 -8.55 3.05 31.70
C LEU A 524 -8.34 4.25 30.77
N LEU A 525 -7.16 4.84 30.87
CA LEU A 525 -6.64 5.89 30.00
C LEU A 525 -5.34 5.40 29.37
N PHE A 526 -5.25 5.52 28.05
CA PHE A 526 -4.12 5.10 27.25
C PHE A 526 -3.46 6.34 26.64
N ILE A 527 -2.16 6.50 26.83
CA ILE A 527 -1.40 7.62 26.25
C ILE A 527 -0.32 7.08 25.33
N ASN A 528 -0.44 7.38 24.04
CA ASN A 528 0.58 7.14 23.02
C ASN A 528 1.32 8.45 22.70
N CYS A 529 2.61 8.31 22.36
CA CYS A 529 3.42 9.42 21.90
C CYS A 529 4.50 8.90 20.93
N SER A 530 4.72 9.59 19.81
CA SER A 530 5.73 9.23 18.81
C SER A 530 7.16 9.19 19.37
N ASP A 531 7.45 10.04 20.36
CA ASP A 531 8.82 10.25 20.87
C ASP A 531 9.19 9.25 21.97
N ASN A 532 8.23 8.43 22.41
CA ASN A 532 8.39 7.28 23.31
C ASN A 532 9.16 7.49 24.64
N GLY A 533 9.58 8.72 24.98
CA GLY A 533 10.55 8.98 26.06
C GLY A 533 9.98 9.22 27.47
N SER A 534 8.67 9.43 27.64
CA SER A 534 8.04 9.79 28.93
C SER A 534 6.93 8.81 29.35
N LEU A 535 6.55 8.84 30.63
CA LEU A 535 5.36 8.15 31.15
C LEU A 535 4.08 8.99 30.96
N PHE A 536 4.22 10.31 30.78
CA PHE A 536 3.11 11.25 30.56
C PHE A 536 2.18 11.40 31.78
N GLU A 537 2.73 11.32 32.99
CA GLU A 537 1.96 11.42 34.25
C GLU A 537 1.29 12.79 34.42
N ASP A 538 2.01 13.89 34.15
CA ASP A 538 1.46 15.25 34.22
C ASP A 538 0.32 15.44 33.20
N LEU A 539 0.45 14.85 32.00
CA LEU A 539 -0.58 14.86 30.97
C LEU A 539 -1.81 14.06 31.39
N ALA A 540 -1.60 12.86 31.95
CA ALA A 540 -2.68 12.02 32.46
C ALA A 540 -3.46 12.73 33.57
N LYS A 541 -2.75 13.30 34.54
CA LYS A 541 -3.33 14.06 35.68
C LYS A 541 -4.07 15.30 35.21
N ALA A 542 -3.50 16.08 34.29
CA ALA A 542 -4.12 17.31 33.79
C ALA A 542 -5.50 17.06 33.16
N VAL A 543 -5.66 15.97 32.39
CA VAL A 543 -6.93 15.63 31.71
C VAL A 543 -7.90 14.83 32.59
N THR A 544 -7.51 14.43 33.80
CA THR A 544 -8.32 13.63 34.73
C THR A 544 -8.45 14.24 36.13
N ASP A 545 -8.21 15.54 36.27
CA ASP A 545 -8.27 16.27 37.55
C ASP A 545 -7.44 15.60 38.66
N GLU A 546 -6.21 15.20 38.33
CA GLU A 546 -5.23 14.56 39.24
C GLU A 546 -5.55 13.12 39.66
N THR A 547 -6.59 12.48 39.12
CA THR A 547 -6.97 11.11 39.55
C THR A 547 -6.30 9.96 38.80
N ALA A 548 -5.65 10.23 37.66
CA ALA A 548 -4.94 9.20 36.90
C ALA A 548 -3.78 8.59 37.70
N ASN A 549 -3.80 7.26 37.85
CA ASN A 549 -2.73 6.50 38.48
C ASN A 549 -2.22 5.42 37.53
N ILE A 550 -0.91 5.25 37.43
CA ILE A 550 -0.33 4.26 36.53
C ILE A 550 -0.80 2.85 36.92
N VAL A 551 -1.09 2.00 35.91
CA VAL A 551 -1.45 0.61 36.18
C VAL A 551 -0.29 -0.09 36.89
N ASP A 552 -0.63 -0.90 37.91
CA ASP A 552 0.34 -1.64 38.69
C ASP A 552 1.13 -2.65 37.85
N ALA A 553 2.38 -2.87 38.26
CA ALA A 553 3.33 -3.70 37.54
C ALA A 553 2.90 -5.17 37.40
N THR A 554 2.11 -5.73 38.31
CA THR A 554 1.65 -7.12 38.21
C THR A 554 0.52 -7.26 37.20
N SER A 555 -0.43 -6.32 37.17
CA SER A 555 -1.54 -6.34 36.20
C SER A 555 -1.07 -6.07 34.77
N ILE A 556 0.01 -5.29 34.55
CA ILE A 556 0.50 -5.00 33.20
C ILE A 556 0.94 -6.25 32.44
N PHE A 557 1.55 -7.23 33.13
CA PHE A 557 2.05 -8.46 32.49
C PHE A 557 0.92 -9.37 31.99
N ARG A 558 -0.33 -9.16 32.46
CA ARG A 558 -1.49 -9.89 31.94
C ARG A 558 -1.78 -9.58 30.48
N CYS A 559 -1.25 -8.48 29.93
CA CYS A 559 -1.38 -8.16 28.50
C CYS A 559 -0.80 -9.26 27.59
N LEU A 560 0.10 -10.09 28.13
CA LEU A 560 0.68 -11.25 27.48
C LEU A 560 -0.21 -12.51 27.53
N GLY A 561 -1.35 -12.45 28.23
CA GLY A 561 -2.31 -13.55 28.32
C GLY A 561 -2.96 -13.87 26.98
N TYR A 562 -3.41 -15.12 26.85
CA TYR A 562 -4.02 -15.70 25.63
C TYR A 562 -3.10 -15.76 24.40
N ILE A 563 -1.84 -15.36 24.55
CA ILE A 563 -0.83 -15.59 23.51
C ILE A 563 -0.38 -17.05 23.64
N ASN A 564 -0.63 -17.83 22.61
CA ASN A 564 -0.18 -19.21 22.51
C ASN A 564 1.24 -19.26 21.93
N ARG A 565 1.98 -20.32 22.26
CA ARG A 565 3.35 -20.59 21.76
C ARG A 565 4.29 -19.40 21.94
N ILE A 566 4.26 -18.81 23.13
CA ILE A 566 5.04 -17.61 23.49
C ILE A 566 6.53 -17.86 23.29
N LYS A 567 7.12 -17.11 22.37
CA LYS A 567 8.57 -16.97 22.20
C LYS A 567 9.01 -15.64 22.79
N VAL A 568 9.78 -15.73 23.87
CA VAL A 568 10.42 -14.57 24.48
C VAL A 568 11.62 -14.17 23.63
N THR A 569 11.76 -12.87 23.34
CA THR A 569 12.85 -12.35 22.48
C THR A 569 13.75 -11.36 23.21
N ASN A 570 13.22 -10.68 24.23
CA ASN A 570 13.98 -9.78 25.08
C ASN A 570 13.39 -9.78 26.49
N VAL A 571 14.25 -9.86 27.50
CA VAL A 571 13.90 -9.74 28.92
C VAL A 571 14.87 -8.79 29.60
N GLY A 572 14.34 -7.72 30.18
CA GLY A 572 15.05 -6.91 31.16
C GLY A 572 14.77 -7.41 32.58
N LEU A 573 15.82 -7.50 33.38
CA LEU A 573 15.77 -7.82 34.80
C LEU A 573 16.43 -6.72 35.63
N LYS A 574 15.86 -6.44 36.79
CA LYS A 574 16.43 -5.56 37.82
C LYS A 574 16.72 -6.36 39.08
N ASP A 575 17.86 -6.11 39.71
CA ASP A 575 18.20 -6.71 40.99
C ASP A 575 17.48 -5.98 42.13
N ALA A 576 16.77 -6.72 42.99
CA ALA A 576 16.06 -6.13 44.12
C ALA A 576 16.99 -5.72 45.27
N LEU A 577 18.19 -6.32 45.37
CA LEU A 577 19.09 -6.19 46.51
C LEU A 577 20.44 -5.53 46.16
N ASN A 578 20.84 -5.52 44.89
CA ASN A 578 22.14 -5.00 44.46
C ASN A 578 22.04 -3.64 43.75
N THR A 579 22.60 -2.58 44.35
CA THR A 579 22.58 -1.21 43.80
C THR A 579 23.65 -0.94 42.74
N LEU A 580 24.66 -1.81 42.60
CA LEU A 580 25.78 -1.64 41.66
C LEU A 580 25.51 -2.20 40.25
N ARG A 581 24.59 -3.18 40.11
CA ARG A 581 24.08 -3.70 38.83
C ARG A 581 22.55 -3.53 38.80
N SER A 582 22.11 -2.34 38.41
CA SER A 582 20.70 -1.91 38.54
C SER A 582 19.78 -2.41 37.43
N PHE A 583 20.30 -2.88 36.30
CA PHE A 583 19.52 -3.37 35.16
C PHE A 583 20.38 -4.27 34.26
N THR A 584 19.84 -5.42 33.85
CA THR A 584 20.44 -6.32 32.87
C THR A 584 19.41 -6.62 31.78
N MET A 585 19.80 -6.49 30.51
CA MET A 585 18.97 -6.87 29.36
C MET A 585 19.52 -8.14 28.73
N TYR A 586 18.63 -9.09 28.47
CA TYR A 586 18.95 -10.36 27.84
C TYR A 586 18.20 -10.46 26.51
N ALA A 587 18.92 -10.80 25.43
CA ALA A 587 18.36 -10.98 24.10
C ALA A 587 19.06 -12.14 23.39
N GLY A 588 18.35 -12.82 22.48
CA GLY A 588 18.90 -13.94 21.71
C GLY A 588 19.20 -15.18 22.56
N SER A 589 20.42 -15.72 22.49
CA SER A 589 20.82 -16.95 23.17
C SER A 589 20.81 -16.87 24.70
N ASP A 590 20.86 -15.66 25.27
CA ASP A 590 20.93 -15.48 26.74
C ASP A 590 19.57 -15.47 27.44
N ILE A 591 18.48 -15.66 26.69
CA ILE A 591 17.09 -15.63 27.20
C ILE A 591 16.83 -16.78 28.17
N GLU A 592 17.43 -17.95 27.97
CA GLU A 592 17.25 -19.10 28.85
C GLU A 592 17.76 -18.82 30.27
N LYS A 593 18.96 -18.23 30.36
CA LYS A 593 19.56 -17.78 31.61
C LYS A 593 18.70 -16.69 32.25
N ALA A 594 18.20 -15.75 31.45
CA ALA A 594 17.29 -14.70 31.89
C ALA A 594 15.98 -15.25 32.46
N LEU A 595 15.34 -16.22 31.82
CA LEU A 595 14.08 -16.81 32.29
C LEU A 595 14.27 -17.60 33.59
N THR A 596 15.40 -18.29 33.73
CA THR A 596 15.75 -19.01 34.95
C THR A 596 16.09 -18.04 36.10
N GLU A 597 16.79 -16.94 35.81
CA GLU A 597 17.05 -15.86 36.78
C GLU A 597 15.78 -15.05 37.13
N ALA A 598 14.88 -14.83 36.18
CA ALA A 598 13.60 -14.15 36.37
C ALA A 598 12.65 -14.91 37.30
N GLN A 599 12.86 -16.22 37.44
CA GLN A 599 12.13 -17.10 38.35
C GLN A 599 12.71 -17.07 39.79
N GLN A 600 13.84 -16.40 40.02
CA GLN A 600 14.41 -16.24 41.36
C GLN A 600 13.71 -15.09 42.13
N LYS A 601 13.42 -15.29 43.42
CA LYS A 601 12.69 -14.34 44.28
C LYS A 601 13.32 -12.93 44.40
N ASN A 602 14.59 -12.77 44.03
CA ASN A 602 15.35 -11.52 44.22
C ASN A 602 15.47 -10.67 42.94
N LYS A 603 14.80 -11.04 41.84
CA LYS A 603 14.84 -10.32 40.55
C LYS A 603 13.45 -9.77 40.20
N ILE A 604 13.40 -8.53 39.72
CA ILE A 604 12.18 -7.86 39.26
C ILE A 604 12.20 -7.81 37.72
N LYS A 605 11.13 -8.29 37.08
CA LYS A 605 10.91 -8.19 35.63
C LYS A 605 10.76 -6.71 35.25
N SER A 606 11.65 -6.17 34.42
CA SER A 606 11.60 -4.75 34.04
C SER A 606 10.93 -4.51 32.68
N ASN A 607 11.25 -5.31 31.69
CA ASN A 607 10.58 -5.27 30.39
C ASN A 607 10.62 -6.65 29.74
N ILE A 608 9.56 -7.02 29.05
CA ILE A 608 9.47 -8.31 28.35
C ILE A 608 8.95 -8.02 26.96
N PHE A 609 9.54 -8.64 25.95
CA PHE A 609 9.02 -8.66 24.58
C PHE A 609 8.85 -10.08 24.09
N VAL A 610 7.63 -10.42 23.69
CA VAL A 610 7.28 -11.75 23.18
C VAL A 610 6.66 -11.70 21.80
N THR A 611 6.79 -12.80 21.09
CA THR A 611 6.07 -13.11 19.85
C THR A 611 5.31 -14.41 20.05
N GLY A 612 4.18 -14.59 19.38
CA GLY A 612 3.38 -15.82 19.46
C GLY A 612 2.14 -15.69 18.60
N TYR A 613 1.10 -16.43 18.95
CA TYR A 613 -0.16 -16.46 18.21
C TYR A 613 -1.33 -16.11 19.12
N GLU A 614 -2.21 -15.24 18.65
CA GLU A 614 -3.45 -14.87 19.35
C GLU A 614 -4.56 -14.76 18.32
N ASN A 615 -5.71 -15.39 18.57
CA ASN A 615 -6.85 -15.41 17.66
C ASN A 615 -6.50 -15.83 16.22
N GLY A 616 -5.56 -16.78 16.06
CA GLY A 616 -5.14 -17.29 14.75
C GLY A 616 -4.20 -16.36 13.97
N GLU A 617 -3.80 -15.23 14.56
CA GLU A 617 -2.85 -14.30 13.96
C GLU A 617 -1.52 -14.28 14.73
N GLU A 618 -0.43 -14.04 14.00
CA GLU A 618 0.86 -13.75 14.60
C GLU A 618 0.78 -12.41 15.32
N THR A 619 1.16 -12.42 16.60
CA THR A 619 1.15 -11.23 17.45
C THR A 619 2.52 -11.00 18.07
N SER A 620 2.78 -9.73 18.40
CA SER A 620 3.95 -9.33 19.15
C SER A 620 3.54 -8.33 20.21
N VAL A 621 3.92 -8.60 21.45
CA VAL A 621 3.55 -7.78 22.60
C VAL A 621 4.77 -7.57 23.47
N GLY A 622 5.03 -6.30 23.77
CA GLY A 622 6.00 -5.86 24.74
C GLY A 622 5.31 -5.19 25.91
N CYS A 623 5.83 -5.36 27.11
CA CYS A 623 5.35 -4.65 28.28
C CYS A 623 6.49 -4.29 29.24
N SER A 624 6.29 -3.25 30.03
CA SER A 624 7.20 -2.81 31.08
C SER A 624 6.45 -2.61 32.40
N TYR A 625 7.13 -2.90 33.52
CA TYR A 625 6.60 -2.65 34.87
C TYR A 625 6.18 -1.20 35.11
N ARG A 626 6.65 -0.26 34.29
CA ARG A 626 6.26 1.16 34.30
C ARG A 626 4.97 1.43 33.52
N GLY A 627 4.06 0.46 33.41
CA GLY A 627 2.72 0.65 32.83
C GLY A 627 2.66 0.83 31.31
N ARG A 628 3.74 0.55 30.57
CA ARG A 628 3.77 0.67 29.10
C ARG A 628 3.58 -0.68 28.42
N VAL A 629 2.75 -0.73 27.39
CA VAL A 629 2.55 -1.88 26.49
C VAL A 629 2.80 -1.44 25.05
N TRP A 630 3.41 -2.28 24.21
CA TRP A 630 3.67 -1.97 22.80
C TRP A 630 3.67 -3.20 21.89
N SER A 631 3.61 -2.99 20.58
CA SER A 631 3.69 -4.00 19.52
C SER A 631 4.62 -3.52 18.39
N ARG A 632 5.04 -4.42 17.50
CA ARG A 632 5.75 -4.04 16.24
C ARG A 632 4.84 -3.42 15.19
N ARG A 633 3.52 -3.40 15.42
CA ARG A 633 2.52 -2.93 14.47
C ARG A 633 2.39 -1.40 14.50
N ILE A 634 2.06 -0.85 13.33
CA ILE A 634 1.65 0.54 13.11
C ILE A 634 0.27 0.50 12.45
N ASN A 635 -0.68 1.32 12.90
CA ASN A 635 -2.04 1.31 12.35
C ASN A 635 -2.71 2.68 12.52
N ASN A 636 -3.91 2.87 11.95
CA ASN A 636 -4.69 4.12 12.13
C ASN A 636 -5.21 4.26 13.57
N ILE A 637 -5.63 5.48 13.95
CA ILE A 637 -6.05 5.82 15.32
C ILE A 637 -7.23 4.97 15.83
N ASN A 638 -8.21 4.65 14.98
CA ASN A 638 -9.36 3.82 15.39
C ASN A 638 -8.93 2.37 15.67
N GLU A 639 -8.02 1.81 14.88
CA GLU A 639 -7.45 0.50 15.16
C GLU A 639 -6.55 0.51 16.40
N PHE A 640 -5.87 1.64 16.68
CA PHE A 640 -5.16 1.85 17.94
C PHE A 640 -6.11 1.80 19.15
N THR A 641 -7.28 2.44 19.09
CA THR A 641 -8.25 2.39 20.21
C THR A 641 -8.79 0.98 20.44
N LYS A 642 -9.10 0.23 19.38
CA LYS A 642 -9.52 -1.19 19.49
C LYS A 642 -8.42 -2.07 20.09
N TRP A 643 -7.17 -1.82 19.70
CA TRP A 643 -6.03 -2.50 20.29
C TRP A 643 -5.89 -2.17 21.79
N CYS A 644 -6.06 -0.91 22.19
CA CYS A 644 -6.09 -0.51 23.61
C CYS A 644 -7.18 -1.25 24.39
N ASP A 645 -8.39 -1.38 23.83
CA ASP A 645 -9.50 -2.09 24.48
C ASP A 645 -9.18 -3.56 24.72
N SER A 646 -8.59 -4.23 23.73
CA SER A 646 -8.13 -5.62 23.85
C SER A 646 -7.08 -5.79 24.95
N ILE A 647 -6.08 -4.90 24.98
CA ILE A 647 -5.04 -4.90 26.02
C ILE A 647 -5.64 -4.61 27.41
N GLY A 648 -6.55 -3.63 27.51
CA GLY A 648 -7.24 -3.28 28.75
C GLY A 648 -8.06 -4.44 29.31
N ALA A 649 -8.77 -5.18 28.46
CA ALA A 649 -9.54 -6.35 28.86
C ALA A 649 -8.66 -7.43 29.52
N LYS A 650 -7.45 -7.66 28.97
CA LYS A 650 -6.48 -8.60 29.57
C LYS A 650 -5.93 -8.11 30.90
N ILE A 651 -5.55 -6.83 30.98
CA ILE A 651 -4.98 -6.22 32.20
C ILE A 651 -5.97 -6.31 33.37
N LEU A 652 -7.25 -6.06 33.10
CA LEU A 652 -8.30 -6.08 34.12
C LEU A 652 -8.74 -7.50 34.50
N ASN A 653 -8.43 -8.51 33.69
CA ASN A 653 -8.82 -9.88 33.98
C ASN A 653 -7.92 -10.52 35.06
N SER A 654 -8.43 -10.59 36.29
CA SER A 654 -7.73 -11.22 37.41
C SER A 654 -7.55 -12.74 37.29
N SER A 655 -8.21 -13.41 36.35
CA SER A 655 -7.99 -14.84 36.09
C SER A 655 -6.69 -15.11 35.33
N ILE A 656 -6.09 -14.09 34.71
CA ILE A 656 -4.80 -14.21 34.03
C ILE A 656 -3.70 -14.11 35.08
N ASN A 657 -3.01 -15.23 35.31
CA ASN A 657 -1.86 -15.31 36.21
C ASN A 657 -0.57 -14.99 35.44
N ASP A 658 0.11 -13.90 35.79
CA ASP A 658 1.34 -13.43 35.15
C ASP A 658 2.56 -14.35 35.39
N GLU A 659 2.53 -15.18 36.44
CA GLU A 659 3.53 -16.24 36.64
C GLU A 659 3.32 -17.39 35.65
N MET A 660 2.07 -17.77 35.37
CA MET A 660 1.75 -18.85 34.41
C MET A 660 2.12 -18.46 32.98
N VAL A 661 1.88 -17.22 32.56
CA VAL A 661 2.26 -16.71 31.23
C VAL A 661 3.74 -16.97 30.92
N MET A 662 4.64 -16.82 31.91
CA MET A 662 6.07 -17.05 31.73
C MET A 662 6.50 -18.51 31.96
N GLN A 663 5.69 -19.32 32.67
CA GLN A 663 5.92 -20.75 32.82
C GLN A 663 5.64 -21.53 31.52
N HIS A 664 4.67 -21.07 30.72
CA HIS A 664 4.34 -21.64 29.41
C HIS A 664 5.14 -21.02 28.25
N ALA A 665 6.05 -20.08 28.52
CA ALA A 665 6.95 -19.55 27.50
C ALA A 665 7.91 -20.63 27.03
N THR A 666 7.96 -20.87 25.72
CA THR A 666 8.81 -21.88 25.10
C THR A 666 10.28 -21.54 25.37
N LYS A 667 10.95 -22.39 26.16
CA LYS A 667 12.38 -22.27 26.42
C LYS A 667 13.14 -22.93 25.26
N TYR A 668 13.90 -22.13 24.52
CA TYR A 668 14.87 -22.66 23.57
C TYR A 668 16.12 -23.07 24.33
N VAL A 669 16.47 -24.34 24.26
CA VAL A 669 17.68 -24.91 24.85
C VAL A 669 18.61 -25.29 23.72
N SER A 670 19.89 -24.95 23.84
CA SER A 670 20.91 -25.44 22.91
C SER A 670 21.17 -26.92 23.18
N VAL A 671 21.14 -27.76 22.16
CA VAL A 671 21.42 -29.19 22.27
C VAL A 671 22.74 -29.54 21.59
N ASP A 672 23.46 -30.52 22.14
CA ASP A 672 24.73 -31.01 21.57
C ASP A 672 24.52 -32.19 20.60
N ALA A 673 23.30 -32.74 20.53
CA ALA A 673 22.92 -33.83 19.66
C ALA A 673 21.43 -33.76 19.27
N ILE A 674 21.07 -34.40 18.16
CA ILE A 674 19.65 -34.61 17.79
C ILE A 674 18.96 -35.40 18.93
N PRO A 675 17.81 -34.93 19.44
CA PRO A 675 17.12 -35.60 20.54
C PRO A 675 16.61 -36.98 20.09
N ASN A 676 16.65 -37.95 21.00
CA ASN A 676 16.11 -39.30 20.77
C ASN A 676 14.57 -39.30 20.87
N LYS A 677 13.93 -38.56 19.98
CA LYS A 677 12.47 -38.41 19.85
C LYS A 677 12.08 -38.72 18.40
N ARG A 678 10.88 -39.25 18.17
CA ARG A 678 10.39 -39.53 16.80
C ARG A 678 9.99 -38.24 16.10
N ALA A 679 10.70 -37.87 15.03
CA ALA A 679 10.33 -36.75 14.17
C ALA A 679 9.11 -37.11 13.30
N ILE A 680 8.18 -36.17 13.16
CA ILE A 680 6.94 -36.33 12.38
C ILE A 680 6.86 -35.36 11.20
N SER A 681 7.55 -34.21 11.25
CA SER A 681 7.63 -33.28 10.12
C SER A 681 9.00 -32.63 10.02
N ILE A 682 9.35 -32.22 8.80
CA ILE A 682 10.45 -31.31 8.48
C ILE A 682 9.91 -30.24 7.52
N GLU A 683 10.28 -28.99 7.77
CA GLU A 683 9.74 -27.82 7.09
C GLU A 683 10.86 -26.91 6.62
N TRP A 684 10.64 -26.26 5.47
CA TRP A 684 11.51 -25.19 5.02
C TRP A 684 11.54 -24.06 6.07
N PRO A 685 12.64 -23.31 6.18
CA PRO A 685 12.71 -22.14 7.05
C PRO A 685 11.57 -21.16 6.78
N GLU A 686 10.86 -20.72 7.82
CA GLU A 686 9.66 -19.86 7.67
C GLU A 686 9.95 -18.57 6.89
N ASN A 687 11.17 -18.04 7.00
CA ASN A 687 11.58 -16.79 6.37
C ASN A 687 11.80 -16.88 4.85
N ILE A 688 11.75 -18.07 4.25
CA ILE A 688 11.80 -18.24 2.78
C ILE A 688 10.46 -18.62 2.15
N ILE A 689 9.42 -18.81 2.96
CA ILE A 689 8.06 -19.14 2.53
C ILE A 689 7.26 -17.84 2.31
N GLY A 690 6.30 -17.84 1.37
CA GLY A 690 5.45 -16.69 1.06
C GLY A 690 5.95 -15.86 -0.12
N GLU A 691 6.05 -14.53 0.02
CA GLU A 691 6.47 -13.67 -1.11
C GLU A 691 7.90 -13.97 -1.59
N PHE A 692 8.79 -14.38 -0.67
CA PHE A 692 10.17 -14.70 -0.99
C PHE A 692 10.30 -15.98 -1.83
N GLU A 693 9.39 -16.94 -1.68
CA GLU A 693 9.42 -18.23 -2.37
C GLU A 693 9.41 -18.06 -3.90
N LYS A 694 8.76 -17.00 -4.39
CA LYS A 694 8.59 -16.71 -5.83
C LYS A 694 9.92 -16.49 -6.55
N ASN A 695 10.97 -16.14 -5.81
CA ASN A 695 12.29 -15.82 -6.34
C ASN A 695 13.33 -16.92 -6.01
N ILE A 696 12.89 -18.06 -5.49
CA ILE A 696 13.75 -19.16 -5.07
C ILE A 696 13.55 -20.36 -5.98
N TYR A 697 14.66 -20.88 -6.48
CA TYR A 697 14.70 -22.08 -7.30
C TYR A 697 15.73 -23.04 -6.74
N ILE A 698 15.47 -24.35 -6.81
CA ILE A 698 16.43 -25.39 -6.42
C ILE A 698 16.51 -26.43 -7.54
N GLY A 699 17.70 -26.98 -7.75
CA GLY A 699 17.94 -27.97 -8.80
C GLY A 699 19.32 -28.62 -8.68
N THR A 700 19.60 -29.58 -9.57
CA THR A 700 20.92 -30.25 -9.64
C THR A 700 21.96 -29.41 -10.40
N ASN A 701 21.50 -28.49 -11.25
CA ASN A 701 22.30 -27.52 -11.99
C ASN A 701 21.40 -26.39 -12.51
N GLU A 702 21.97 -25.33 -13.08
CA GLU A 702 21.22 -24.16 -13.60
C GLU A 702 20.16 -24.51 -14.66
N LYS A 703 20.28 -25.64 -15.37
CA LYS A 703 19.32 -26.07 -16.40
C LYS A 703 18.14 -26.87 -15.84
N ASN A 704 18.28 -27.44 -14.65
CA ASN A 704 17.30 -28.32 -13.99
C ASN A 704 16.73 -27.68 -12.72
N MET A 705 16.50 -26.36 -12.75
CA MET A 705 15.98 -25.61 -11.62
C MET A 705 14.45 -25.66 -11.60
N LYS A 706 13.88 -25.99 -10.44
CA LYS A 706 12.45 -25.93 -10.17
C LYS A 706 12.17 -24.83 -9.15
N PRO A 707 11.06 -24.10 -9.26
CA PRO A 707 10.71 -23.09 -8.26
C PRO A 707 10.35 -23.78 -6.94
N LEU A 708 10.62 -23.15 -5.79
CA LEU A 708 10.42 -23.76 -4.46
C LEU A 708 9.00 -24.32 -4.24
N ILE A 709 8.00 -23.70 -4.87
CA ILE A 709 6.58 -24.13 -4.92
C ILE A 709 6.35 -25.55 -5.48
N CYS A 710 7.34 -26.14 -6.16
CA CYS A 710 7.27 -27.50 -6.71
C CYS A 710 8.21 -28.48 -5.99
N ILE A 711 8.72 -28.11 -4.81
CA ILE A 711 9.79 -28.85 -4.14
C ILE A 711 9.39 -29.21 -2.73
N ASP A 712 9.44 -30.51 -2.46
CA ASP A 712 9.21 -31.09 -1.16
C ASP A 712 10.49 -31.20 -0.34
N ILE A 713 10.33 -31.03 0.95
CA ILE A 713 11.25 -31.49 2.00
C ILE A 713 10.48 -32.47 2.90
N LEU A 714 11.01 -33.70 3.05
CA LEU A 714 10.34 -34.82 3.70
C LEU A 714 11.32 -35.59 4.58
N LEU A 715 10.85 -36.13 5.71
CA LEU A 715 11.67 -37.04 6.53
C LEU A 715 11.82 -38.39 5.82
N SER A 716 13.03 -38.97 5.87
CA SER A 716 13.28 -40.32 5.38
C SER A 716 12.76 -41.37 6.40
N GLU A 717 12.36 -42.55 5.92
CA GLU A 717 11.93 -43.65 6.80
C GLU A 717 13.09 -44.19 7.66
N ASN A 718 14.31 -44.16 7.12
CA ASN A 718 15.53 -44.61 7.79
C ASN A 718 16.11 -43.51 8.68
N GLN A 719 15.69 -43.46 9.94
CA GLN A 719 16.28 -42.57 10.95
C GLN A 719 17.44 -43.29 11.67
N ALA A 720 18.61 -42.65 11.73
CA ALA A 720 19.77 -43.18 12.45
C ALA A 720 19.84 -42.54 13.85
N ASN A 721 20.30 -43.28 14.86
CA ASN A 721 20.49 -42.70 16.19
C ASN A 721 21.48 -41.52 16.11
N GLY A 722 21.06 -40.33 16.54
CA GLY A 722 21.86 -39.11 16.57
C GLY A 722 21.90 -38.30 15.26
N ALA A 723 21.16 -38.70 14.21
CA ALA A 723 21.07 -37.94 12.96
C ALA A 723 19.68 -38.03 12.31
N LEU A 724 19.21 -36.94 11.71
CA LEU A 724 17.95 -36.92 10.97
C LEU A 724 18.21 -37.01 9.46
N ASN A 725 17.66 -38.03 8.81
CA ASN A 725 17.72 -38.16 7.37
C ASN A 725 16.47 -37.56 6.73
N PHE A 726 16.65 -36.76 5.68
CA PHE A 726 15.56 -36.12 4.95
C PHE A 726 15.84 -36.07 3.44
N ILE A 727 14.77 -35.90 2.67
CA ILE A 727 14.76 -35.94 1.22
C ILE A 727 14.26 -34.58 0.71
N VAL A 728 14.96 -34.02 -0.28
CA VAL A 728 14.51 -32.88 -1.07
C VAL A 728 14.20 -33.36 -2.48
N ARG A 729 12.96 -33.22 -2.93
CA ARG A 729 12.52 -33.79 -4.22
C ARG A 729 11.55 -32.91 -4.99
N SER A 730 11.52 -33.12 -6.30
CA SER A 730 10.56 -32.58 -7.25
C SER A 730 10.16 -33.66 -8.27
N ASP A 731 9.40 -33.29 -9.29
CA ASP A 731 9.13 -34.14 -10.45
C ASP A 731 10.40 -34.47 -11.28
N ALA A 732 11.48 -33.71 -11.12
CA ALA A 732 12.69 -33.83 -11.93
C ALA A 732 13.91 -34.40 -11.20
N PHE A 733 13.94 -34.37 -9.87
CA PHE A 733 15.08 -34.83 -9.08
C PHE A 733 14.68 -35.26 -7.67
N GLU A 734 15.52 -36.08 -7.07
CA GLU A 734 15.46 -36.45 -5.66
C GLU A 734 16.88 -36.43 -5.07
N SER A 735 17.02 -35.86 -3.88
CA SER A 735 18.31 -35.76 -3.20
C SER A 735 18.16 -35.96 -1.68
N HIS A 736 19.04 -36.77 -1.12
CA HIS A 736 19.05 -37.20 0.27
C HIS A 736 20.10 -36.42 1.07
N TYR A 737 19.72 -36.03 2.29
CA TYR A 737 20.52 -35.23 3.20
C TYR A 737 20.48 -35.81 4.62
N THR A 738 21.55 -35.56 5.38
CA THR A 738 21.66 -35.93 6.79
C THR A 738 21.92 -34.68 7.64
N TYR A 739 21.08 -34.46 8.64
CA TYR A 739 21.16 -33.37 9.60
C TYR A 739 21.70 -33.89 10.93
N LYS A 740 22.83 -33.34 11.38
CA LYS A 740 23.50 -33.64 12.65
C LYS A 740 23.69 -32.38 13.49
N VAL A 741 23.74 -32.59 14.80
CA VAL A 741 24.25 -31.64 15.78
C VAL A 741 25.35 -32.36 16.55
N ILE A 742 26.55 -31.77 16.59
CA ILE A 742 27.72 -32.33 17.27
C ILE A 742 28.40 -31.20 18.05
N ASP A 743 28.40 -31.28 19.37
CA ASP A 743 28.99 -30.27 20.27
C ASP A 743 28.49 -28.85 19.94
N GLY A 744 27.18 -28.72 19.70
CA GLY A 744 26.49 -27.48 19.29
C GLY A 744 26.69 -27.09 17.81
N ASN A 745 27.57 -27.75 17.05
CA ASN A 745 27.75 -27.43 15.64
C ASN A 745 26.77 -28.21 14.77
N VAL A 746 26.07 -27.47 13.88
CA VAL A 746 25.08 -28.04 12.97
C VAL A 746 25.73 -28.38 11.63
N SER A 747 25.57 -29.62 11.16
CA SER A 747 25.91 -30.02 9.79
C SER A 747 24.69 -30.57 9.05
N ILE A 748 24.55 -30.17 7.79
CA ILE A 748 23.54 -30.68 6.86
C ILE A 748 24.28 -31.13 5.60
N ASP A 749 24.55 -32.43 5.55
CA ASP A 749 25.43 -33.02 4.55
C ASP A 749 24.58 -33.73 3.50
N ASN A 750 24.87 -33.45 2.22
CA ASN A 750 24.28 -34.23 1.14
C ASN A 750 24.93 -35.61 1.07
N VAL A 751 24.12 -36.66 0.91
CA VAL A 751 24.60 -38.05 0.79
C VAL A 751 24.31 -38.66 -0.59
N SER A 752 23.94 -37.83 -1.57
CA SER A 752 23.52 -38.26 -2.91
C SER A 752 23.97 -37.26 -3.99
N THR A 753 23.07 -36.79 -4.86
CA THR A 753 23.37 -35.73 -5.84
C THR A 753 23.12 -34.37 -5.20
N PRO A 754 24.14 -33.52 -4.99
CA PRO A 754 23.96 -32.24 -4.32
C PRO A 754 23.10 -31.29 -5.15
N LEU A 755 22.20 -30.58 -4.47
CA LEU A 755 21.38 -29.53 -5.07
C LEU A 755 22.00 -28.15 -4.85
N CYS A 756 21.76 -27.24 -5.79
CA CYS A 756 22.01 -25.82 -5.66
C CYS A 756 20.69 -25.05 -5.48
N ILE A 757 20.77 -23.89 -4.83
CA ILE A 757 19.67 -22.95 -4.61
C ILE A 757 20.02 -21.59 -5.23
N ASN A 758 19.09 -21.06 -6.02
CA ASN A 758 19.16 -19.70 -6.57
C ASN A 758 18.25 -18.78 -5.77
N ILE A 759 18.82 -17.69 -5.28
CA ILE A 759 18.10 -16.61 -4.60
C ILE A 759 18.43 -15.32 -5.37
N GLY A 760 17.50 -14.88 -6.22
CA GLY A 760 17.73 -13.74 -7.12
C GLY A 760 18.87 -14.02 -8.12
N ARG A 761 20.02 -13.36 -7.95
CA ARG A 761 21.21 -13.52 -8.82
C ARG A 761 22.30 -14.41 -8.23
N SER A 762 22.14 -14.87 -7.00
CA SER A 762 23.14 -15.68 -6.30
C SER A 762 22.76 -17.16 -6.34
N THR A 763 23.75 -18.01 -6.62
CA THR A 763 23.63 -19.47 -6.61
C THR A 763 24.52 -20.02 -5.51
N LEU A 764 23.97 -20.84 -4.61
CA LEU A 764 24.69 -21.48 -3.49
C LEU A 764 24.44 -22.99 -3.50
N SER A 765 25.30 -23.77 -2.84
CA SER A 765 24.95 -25.15 -2.49
C SER A 765 23.81 -25.15 -1.47
N LEU A 766 22.85 -26.08 -1.60
CA LEU A 766 21.74 -26.17 -0.64
C LEU A 766 22.24 -26.44 0.79
N SER A 767 23.28 -27.26 0.96
CA SER A 767 23.90 -27.50 2.27
C SER A 767 24.51 -26.23 2.86
N GLU A 768 25.18 -25.41 2.05
CA GLU A 768 25.75 -24.14 2.51
C GLU A 768 24.66 -23.17 2.93
N PHE A 769 23.59 -23.06 2.13
CA PHE A 769 22.45 -22.20 2.44
C PHE A 769 21.80 -22.58 3.78
N LEU A 770 21.54 -23.88 4.01
CA LEU A 770 20.88 -24.35 5.23
C LEU A 770 21.76 -24.20 6.47
N CYS A 771 23.10 -24.31 6.35
CA CYS A 771 24.01 -24.26 7.50
C CYS A 771 24.72 -22.91 7.70
N LYS A 772 25.41 -22.41 6.67
CA LYS A 772 26.30 -21.24 6.77
C LYS A 772 25.54 -19.94 6.99
N ASP A 773 24.41 -19.80 6.30
CA ASP A 773 23.54 -18.63 6.41
C ASP A 773 22.45 -18.80 7.49
N ARG A 774 22.53 -19.89 8.28
CA ARG A 774 21.63 -20.23 9.40
C ARG A 774 20.15 -20.38 9.03
N TYR A 775 19.84 -20.72 7.78
CA TYR A 775 18.49 -21.07 7.32
C TYR A 775 18.17 -22.54 7.62
N PHE A 776 18.22 -22.92 8.89
CA PHE A 776 17.98 -24.31 9.29
C PHE A 776 16.52 -24.71 9.08
N PRO A 777 16.25 -25.92 8.54
CA PRO A 777 14.91 -26.50 8.52
C PRO A 777 14.35 -26.63 9.93
N THR A 778 13.03 -26.52 10.06
CA THR A 778 12.33 -26.76 11.33
C THR A 778 11.88 -28.22 11.37
N VAL A 779 12.25 -28.94 12.41
CA VAL A 779 11.83 -30.33 12.65
C VAL A 779 10.87 -30.36 13.81
N ARG A 780 9.72 -31.04 13.66
CA ARG A 780 8.78 -31.29 14.75
C ARG A 780 8.76 -32.76 15.14
N PHE A 781 8.66 -33.01 16.44
CA PHE A 781 8.60 -34.34 17.04
C PHE A 781 7.19 -34.68 17.52
N VAL A 782 6.96 -35.98 17.72
CA VAL A 782 5.67 -36.55 18.14
C VAL A 782 5.10 -35.93 19.43
N ASP A 783 5.94 -35.41 20.32
CA ASP A 783 5.55 -34.78 21.58
C ASP A 783 5.33 -33.25 21.47
N GLY A 784 5.39 -32.70 20.26
CA GLY A 784 5.29 -31.27 20.00
C GLY A 784 6.61 -30.51 20.16
N THR A 785 7.71 -31.17 20.54
CA THR A 785 9.05 -30.55 20.55
C THR A 785 9.42 -30.09 19.14
N THR A 786 10.09 -28.94 19.04
CA THR A 786 10.65 -28.42 17.78
C THR A 786 12.17 -28.30 17.87
N LEU A 787 12.87 -28.55 16.77
CA LEU A 787 14.31 -28.35 16.63
C LEU A 787 14.58 -27.48 15.40
N GLN A 788 15.40 -26.44 15.56
CA GLN A 788 15.90 -25.60 14.48
C GLN A 788 17.37 -25.28 14.73
N GLY A 789 18.26 -25.76 13.85
CA GLY A 789 19.70 -25.70 14.06
C GLY A 789 20.12 -26.50 15.29
N GLN A 790 20.70 -25.84 16.28
CA GLN A 790 21.02 -26.43 17.59
C GLN A 790 19.97 -26.10 18.66
N TYR A 791 18.92 -25.34 18.31
CA TYR A 791 17.97 -24.83 19.29
C TYR A 791 16.74 -25.71 19.34
N MET A 792 16.51 -26.35 20.48
CA MET A 792 15.35 -27.19 20.75
C MET A 792 14.37 -26.44 21.65
N ALA A 793 13.09 -26.56 21.35
CA ALA A 793 11.99 -25.95 22.09
C ALA A 793 10.97 -27.03 22.44
N GLU A 794 10.81 -27.31 23.74
CA GLU A 794 9.83 -28.29 24.21
C GLU A 794 8.45 -27.65 24.34
N TYR A 795 7.43 -28.35 23.84
CA TYR A 795 6.04 -27.98 24.04
C TYR A 795 5.49 -28.78 25.22
N ARG A 796 5.03 -28.08 26.26
CA ARG A 796 4.38 -28.72 27.41
C ARG A 796 2.89 -28.77 27.15
N ASN A 797 2.39 -29.92 26.72
CA ASN A 797 0.95 -30.17 26.67
C ASN A 797 0.48 -30.76 28.01
N GLU A 798 -0.71 -30.35 28.45
CA GLU A 798 -1.46 -31.14 29.42
C GLU A 798 -1.86 -32.45 28.71
N ASP A 799 -1.93 -33.60 29.41
CA ASP A 799 -2.22 -34.92 28.81
C ASP A 799 -3.67 -35.05 28.27
N VAL A 800 -4.10 -34.10 27.44
CA VAL A 800 -5.40 -34.01 26.80
C VAL A 800 -5.45 -35.01 25.63
N LEU A 801 -6.58 -35.72 25.53
CA LEU A 801 -6.83 -36.67 24.45
C LEU A 801 -7.78 -36.04 23.44
N PHE A 802 -7.57 -36.35 22.15
CA PHE A 802 -8.51 -35.97 21.11
C PHE A 802 -9.86 -36.63 21.39
N ASP A 803 -10.93 -35.87 21.27
CA ASP A 803 -12.28 -36.40 21.47
C ASP A 803 -12.60 -37.43 20.38
N ARG A 804 -12.72 -38.69 20.80
CA ARG A 804 -13.02 -39.82 19.90
C ARG A 804 -14.33 -39.59 19.14
N GLU A 805 -15.29 -38.86 19.70
CA GLU A 805 -16.55 -38.61 19.02
C GLU A 805 -16.44 -37.67 17.83
N LYS A 806 -15.41 -36.80 17.80
CA LYS A 806 -15.09 -35.97 16.64
C LYS A 806 -14.54 -36.77 15.44
N ILE A 807 -14.14 -38.03 15.63
CA ILE A 807 -13.71 -38.90 14.53
C ILE A 807 -14.93 -39.29 13.70
N GLN A 808 -14.90 -38.93 12.42
CA GLN A 808 -15.92 -39.26 11.44
C GLN A 808 -15.65 -40.65 10.85
N VAL A 809 -16.69 -41.47 10.78
CA VAL A 809 -16.61 -42.81 10.19
C VAL A 809 -17.11 -42.76 8.77
N TRP A 810 -16.27 -43.16 7.83
CA TRP A 810 -16.63 -43.30 6.43
C TRP A 810 -16.70 -44.77 6.03
N ASP A 811 -17.60 -45.10 5.11
CA ASP A 811 -17.60 -46.40 4.46
C ASP A 811 -16.46 -46.48 3.44
N TRP A 812 -15.59 -47.48 3.61
CA TRP A 812 -14.42 -47.78 2.80
C TRP A 812 -14.56 -49.11 2.05
N VAL A 813 -15.76 -49.71 2.00
CA VAL A 813 -16.01 -50.94 1.25
C VAL A 813 -15.66 -50.75 -0.23
N GLY A 814 -14.85 -51.68 -0.77
CA GLY A 814 -14.36 -51.63 -2.15
C GLY A 814 -13.17 -50.70 -2.38
N VAL A 815 -12.66 -50.04 -1.34
CA VAL A 815 -11.45 -49.21 -1.39
C VAL A 815 -10.24 -50.02 -0.93
N ASN A 816 -9.17 -49.99 -1.72
CA ASN A 816 -7.88 -50.50 -1.29
C ASN A 816 -7.23 -49.48 -0.35
N ILE A 817 -7.39 -49.66 0.96
CA ILE A 817 -6.85 -48.76 1.97
C ILE A 817 -5.31 -48.72 2.01
N LYS A 818 -4.62 -49.54 1.21
CA LYS A 818 -3.17 -49.50 1.01
C LYS A 818 -2.74 -48.69 -0.21
N ASN A 819 -3.70 -48.21 -1.01
CA ASN A 819 -3.44 -47.34 -2.15
C ASN A 819 -3.98 -45.92 -1.90
N GLU A 820 -3.07 -44.99 -1.69
CA GLU A 820 -3.37 -43.59 -1.37
C GLU A 820 -3.88 -42.80 -2.58
N SER A 821 -3.08 -42.72 -3.64
CA SER A 821 -3.30 -41.82 -4.78
C SER A 821 -4.06 -42.52 -5.92
N GLN A 822 -4.92 -41.75 -6.59
CA GLN A 822 -5.62 -42.20 -7.80
C GLN A 822 -4.71 -42.20 -9.05
N GLY A 823 -3.54 -41.53 -8.97
CA GLY A 823 -2.62 -41.37 -10.09
C GLY A 823 -3.24 -40.65 -11.29
N ASN A 824 -2.56 -40.71 -12.44
CA ASN A 824 -3.07 -40.09 -13.68
C ASN A 824 -4.21 -40.89 -14.32
N GLU A 825 -4.29 -42.19 -14.06
CA GLU A 825 -5.31 -43.09 -14.61
C GLU A 825 -6.62 -43.07 -13.81
N LYS A 826 -6.64 -42.37 -12.66
CA LYS A 826 -7.77 -42.28 -11.73
C LYS A 826 -8.25 -43.65 -11.25
N ASP A 827 -7.36 -44.40 -10.58
CA ASP A 827 -7.69 -45.67 -9.94
C ASP A 827 -8.88 -45.49 -8.99
N ASN A 828 -10.01 -46.08 -9.37
CA ASN A 828 -11.27 -45.96 -8.67
C ASN A 828 -11.32 -46.72 -7.33
N THR A 829 -10.30 -47.54 -7.04
CA THR A 829 -10.14 -48.26 -5.78
C THR A 829 -9.24 -47.52 -4.78
N SER A 830 -8.61 -46.41 -5.18
CA SER A 830 -7.75 -45.61 -4.30
C SER A 830 -8.53 -44.81 -3.25
N ILE A 831 -7.85 -44.46 -2.16
CA ILE A 831 -8.40 -43.60 -1.10
C ILE A 831 -8.77 -42.23 -1.68
N GLN A 832 -7.87 -41.60 -2.45
CA GLN A 832 -8.08 -40.28 -3.03
C GLN A 832 -9.30 -40.23 -3.96
N TYR A 833 -9.49 -41.22 -4.81
CA TYR A 833 -10.67 -41.28 -5.69
C TYR A 833 -11.97 -41.36 -4.87
N CYS A 834 -12.01 -42.19 -3.83
CA CYS A 834 -13.16 -42.30 -2.93
C CYS A 834 -13.48 -40.97 -2.24
N VAL A 835 -12.45 -40.28 -1.74
CA VAL A 835 -12.59 -38.96 -1.12
C VAL A 835 -13.16 -37.95 -2.11
N ILE A 836 -12.56 -37.81 -3.30
CA ILE A 836 -13.04 -36.89 -4.35
C ILE A 836 -14.49 -37.20 -4.73
N LYS A 837 -14.85 -38.48 -4.87
CA LYS A 837 -16.22 -38.90 -5.18
C LYS A 837 -17.21 -38.44 -4.11
N LYS A 838 -16.91 -38.65 -2.83
CA LYS A 838 -17.76 -38.20 -1.72
C LYS A 838 -17.84 -36.68 -1.62
N LEU A 839 -16.74 -35.96 -1.90
CA LEU A 839 -16.74 -34.50 -1.92
C LEU A 839 -17.59 -33.93 -3.07
N LYS A 840 -17.65 -34.60 -4.23
CA LYS A 840 -18.52 -34.22 -5.35
C LYS A 840 -20.02 -34.36 -5.04
N GLU A 841 -20.38 -35.19 -4.06
CA GLU A 841 -21.76 -35.32 -3.55
C GLU A 841 -22.12 -34.19 -2.58
N GLN A 842 -21.12 -33.41 -2.13
CA GLN A 842 -21.29 -32.24 -1.28
C GLN A 842 -21.36 -30.95 -2.11
N ASN A 843 -21.85 -29.88 -1.51
CA ASN A 843 -22.09 -28.60 -2.19
C ASN A 843 -20.82 -27.72 -2.25
N PHE A 844 -19.70 -28.22 -2.77
CA PHE A 844 -18.49 -27.41 -3.03
C PHE A 844 -18.54 -26.75 -4.41
N ASP A 845 -17.85 -25.62 -4.58
CA ASP A 845 -17.75 -24.94 -5.88
C ASP A 845 -16.49 -25.36 -6.64
N ILE A 846 -15.41 -25.71 -5.92
CA ILE A 846 -14.16 -26.21 -6.48
C ILE A 846 -13.68 -27.43 -5.69
N ILE A 847 -13.23 -28.46 -6.40
CA ILE A 847 -12.45 -29.59 -5.86
C ILE A 847 -11.19 -29.69 -6.71
N PHE A 848 -10.04 -29.59 -6.05
CA PHE A 848 -8.74 -29.49 -6.69
C PHE A 848 -7.84 -30.64 -6.22
N ASP A 849 -7.37 -31.44 -7.17
CA ASP A 849 -6.39 -32.52 -6.99
C ASP A 849 -4.98 -31.89 -6.98
N ASP A 850 -4.47 -31.67 -5.76
CA ASP A 850 -3.17 -31.04 -5.54
C ASP A 850 -2.03 -32.04 -5.35
N ASP A 851 -2.33 -33.35 -5.38
CA ASP A 851 -1.37 -34.46 -5.29
C ASP A 851 -0.21 -34.27 -6.28
N ASN A 852 1.00 -34.46 -5.75
CA ASN A 852 2.35 -34.39 -6.34
C ASN A 852 3.28 -33.46 -5.53
N ALA A 853 4.59 -33.60 -5.73
CA ALA A 853 5.61 -32.81 -5.03
C ALA A 853 5.29 -31.29 -4.93
N GLY A 854 5.44 -30.74 -3.73
CA GLY A 854 5.12 -29.35 -3.40
C GLY A 854 3.62 -29.08 -3.21
N GLU A 855 2.81 -30.09 -2.91
CA GLU A 855 1.40 -29.93 -2.56
C GLU A 855 1.19 -29.14 -1.25
N ILE A 856 0.02 -28.52 -1.15
CA ILE A 856 -0.51 -27.93 0.08
C ILE A 856 -1.21 -29.04 0.89
N ALA A 857 -2.02 -29.85 0.21
CA ALA A 857 -2.74 -31.03 0.70
C ALA A 857 -2.98 -31.98 -0.48
N ASP A 858 -3.45 -33.21 -0.28
CA ASP A 858 -3.71 -34.13 -1.39
C ASP A 858 -4.96 -33.71 -2.20
N VAL A 859 -5.98 -33.21 -1.50
CA VAL A 859 -7.21 -32.66 -2.10
C VAL A 859 -7.62 -31.37 -1.39
N ILE A 860 -8.00 -30.35 -2.17
CA ILE A 860 -8.48 -29.06 -1.65
C ILE A 860 -9.92 -28.85 -2.14
N ALA A 861 -10.85 -28.58 -1.22
CA ALA A 861 -12.23 -28.24 -1.55
C ALA A 861 -12.54 -26.79 -1.14
N ILE A 862 -13.23 -26.04 -1.99
CA ILE A 862 -13.58 -24.63 -1.74
C ILE A 862 -15.08 -24.42 -1.87
N LYS A 863 -15.66 -23.73 -0.88
CA LYS A 863 -17.04 -23.24 -0.91
C LYS A 863 -17.05 -21.72 -0.70
N VAL A 864 -17.75 -21.01 -1.58
CA VAL A 864 -17.97 -19.57 -1.53
C VAL A 864 -19.38 -19.30 -0.99
N ASP A 865 -19.45 -18.46 0.04
CA ASP A 865 -20.68 -17.90 0.56
C ASP A 865 -20.70 -16.39 0.24
N ASP A 866 -21.36 -16.06 -0.87
CA ASP A 866 -21.49 -14.67 -1.35
C ASP A 866 -22.38 -13.81 -0.43
N VAL A 867 -23.26 -14.41 0.37
CA VAL A 867 -24.17 -13.69 1.28
C VAL A 867 -23.39 -13.18 2.49
N ASN A 868 -22.61 -14.07 3.11
CA ASN A 868 -21.81 -13.73 4.30
C ASN A 868 -20.41 -13.21 3.95
N LYS A 869 -20.05 -13.14 2.65
CA LYS A 869 -18.71 -12.79 2.15
C LYS A 869 -17.62 -13.67 2.77
N LYS A 870 -17.84 -14.98 2.77
CA LYS A 870 -16.90 -15.97 3.31
C LYS A 870 -16.46 -16.96 2.23
N VAL A 871 -15.22 -17.42 2.32
CA VAL A 871 -14.69 -18.52 1.52
C VAL A 871 -14.16 -19.58 2.47
N LYS A 872 -14.80 -20.75 2.44
CA LYS A 872 -14.37 -21.92 3.21
C LYS A 872 -13.42 -22.75 2.36
N VAL A 873 -12.24 -23.05 2.88
CA VAL A 873 -11.20 -23.86 2.23
C VAL A 873 -10.90 -25.07 3.10
N GLU A 874 -11.23 -26.26 2.61
CA GLU A 874 -10.98 -27.53 3.30
C GLU A 874 -9.80 -28.25 2.67
N LEU A 875 -8.81 -28.59 3.48
CA LEU A 875 -7.57 -29.26 3.10
C LEU A 875 -7.63 -30.71 3.56
N PHE A 876 -7.58 -31.68 2.65
CA PHE A 876 -7.62 -33.10 2.98
C PHE A 876 -6.24 -33.72 2.81
N HIS A 877 -5.68 -34.21 3.91
CA HIS A 877 -4.44 -34.97 3.95
C HIS A 877 -4.73 -36.46 4.04
N LEU A 878 -4.29 -37.23 3.05
CA LEU A 878 -4.61 -38.64 2.90
C LEU A 878 -3.37 -39.48 3.16
N LYS A 879 -3.55 -40.61 3.86
CA LYS A 879 -2.47 -41.60 3.96
C LYS A 879 -2.99 -43.02 3.89
N PHE A 880 -2.24 -43.88 3.19
CA PHE A 880 -2.54 -45.32 3.18
C PHE A 880 -2.31 -45.97 4.56
N SER A 881 -2.95 -47.11 4.75
CA SER A 881 -2.75 -48.03 5.89
C SER A 881 -1.57 -48.96 5.61
N GLN A 882 -0.74 -49.23 6.62
CA GLN A 882 0.34 -50.21 6.48
C GLN A 882 -0.17 -51.65 6.36
N GLU A 883 -1.39 -51.91 6.83
CA GLU A 883 -2.02 -53.24 6.87
C GLU A 883 -3.37 -53.27 6.15
N ASP A 884 -3.84 -54.48 5.82
CA ASP A 884 -5.10 -54.69 5.07
C ASP A 884 -6.36 -54.40 5.90
N ARG A 885 -6.24 -54.28 7.23
CA ARG A 885 -7.35 -54.05 8.15
C ARG A 885 -7.16 -52.80 9.00
N PRO A 886 -8.22 -51.99 9.20
CA PRO A 886 -8.18 -50.87 10.15
C PRO A 886 -7.85 -51.34 11.58
N GLY A 887 -7.19 -50.48 12.35
CA GLY A 887 -6.77 -50.79 13.71
C GLY A 887 -6.20 -49.59 14.46
N ALA A 888 -5.36 -49.87 15.46
CA ALA A 888 -4.85 -48.89 16.42
C ALA A 888 -3.34 -48.64 16.27
N ARG A 889 -2.83 -48.62 15.03
CA ARG A 889 -1.39 -48.45 14.73
C ARG A 889 -1.01 -46.98 14.70
N ILE A 890 -0.06 -46.59 15.55
CA ILE A 890 0.43 -45.20 15.59
C ILE A 890 1.21 -44.81 14.32
N ASN A 891 1.89 -45.77 13.69
CA ASN A 891 2.68 -45.52 12.48
C ASN A 891 1.85 -45.03 11.29
N ASP A 892 0.58 -45.43 11.21
CA ASP A 892 -0.36 -44.96 10.18
C ASP A 892 -0.67 -43.46 10.33
N LEU A 893 -0.41 -42.86 11.51
CA LEU A 893 -0.76 -41.47 11.81
C LEU A 893 0.41 -40.48 11.71
N TYR A 894 1.68 -40.92 11.83
CA TYR A 894 2.81 -39.97 11.91
C TYR A 894 2.92 -39.06 10.68
N ALA A 895 2.88 -39.64 9.47
CA ALA A 895 3.04 -38.89 8.23
C ALA A 895 1.88 -37.91 8.00
N VAL A 896 0.63 -38.37 8.18
CA VAL A 896 -0.57 -37.56 7.92
C VAL A 896 -0.73 -36.43 8.93
N ASN A 897 -0.37 -36.65 10.21
CA ASN A 897 -0.32 -35.59 11.20
C ASN A 897 0.80 -34.58 10.88
N GLY A 898 1.96 -35.06 10.44
CA GLY A 898 3.05 -34.20 9.97
C GLY A 898 2.65 -33.32 8.78
N GLN A 899 1.91 -33.87 7.81
CA GLN A 899 1.36 -33.11 6.67
C GLN A 899 0.34 -32.07 7.13
N ALA A 900 -0.60 -32.45 8.00
CA ALA A 900 -1.59 -31.53 8.58
C ALA A 900 -0.95 -30.37 9.35
N GLN A 901 0.13 -30.62 10.12
CA GLN A 901 0.86 -29.54 10.79
C GLN A 901 1.65 -28.67 9.79
N LYS A 902 2.32 -29.30 8.82
CA LYS A 902 3.14 -28.60 7.82
C LYS A 902 2.32 -27.64 6.96
N CYS A 903 1.06 -27.95 6.67
CA CYS A 903 0.24 -27.13 5.78
C CYS A 903 0.03 -25.69 6.30
N VAL A 904 0.11 -25.48 7.63
CA VAL A 904 0.02 -24.16 8.28
C VAL A 904 1.01 -23.15 7.72
N SER A 905 2.21 -23.61 7.33
CA SER A 905 3.23 -22.75 6.72
C SER A 905 2.75 -22.10 5.41
N TRP A 906 1.83 -22.75 4.69
CA TRP A 906 1.25 -22.24 3.43
C TRP A 906 0.06 -21.30 3.65
N LEU A 907 -0.52 -21.29 4.86
CA LEU A 907 -1.72 -20.53 5.22
C LEU A 907 -1.36 -19.12 5.73
N HIS A 908 -0.53 -18.42 4.96
CA HIS A 908 -0.06 -17.07 5.27
C HIS A 908 -1.18 -16.08 5.60
N THR A 909 -0.82 -14.96 6.24
CA THR A 909 -1.71 -13.82 6.55
C THR A 909 -2.41 -13.21 5.33
N LYS A 910 -2.04 -13.61 4.11
CA LYS A 910 -2.66 -13.20 2.85
C LYS A 910 -3.28 -14.42 2.17
N PRO A 911 -4.58 -14.70 2.41
CA PRO A 911 -5.25 -15.89 1.88
C PRO A 911 -5.26 -15.98 0.34
N GLU A 912 -5.06 -14.88 -0.38
CA GLU A 912 -4.94 -14.89 -1.85
C GLU A 912 -3.67 -15.60 -2.37
N HIS A 913 -2.68 -15.86 -1.50
CA HIS A 913 -1.44 -16.56 -1.86
C HIS A 913 -1.66 -18.05 -2.10
N ILE A 914 -2.44 -18.73 -1.26
CA ILE A 914 -2.75 -20.16 -1.44
C ILE A 914 -3.53 -20.38 -2.74
N LEU A 915 -4.51 -19.51 -3.03
CA LEU A 915 -5.26 -19.54 -4.29
C LEU A 915 -4.36 -19.25 -5.50
N GLY A 916 -3.39 -18.34 -5.34
CA GLY A 916 -2.36 -18.08 -6.35
C GLY A 916 -1.46 -19.29 -6.63
N ARG A 917 -1.14 -20.08 -5.60
CA ARG A 917 -0.38 -21.33 -5.72
C ARG A 917 -1.19 -22.39 -6.48
N MET A 918 -2.46 -22.57 -6.14
CA MET A 918 -3.37 -23.47 -6.86
C MET A 918 -3.50 -23.09 -8.34
N LEU A 919 -3.64 -21.79 -8.67
CA LEU A 919 -3.69 -21.31 -10.05
C LEU A 919 -2.41 -21.66 -10.83
N LYS A 920 -1.23 -21.45 -10.23
CA LYS A 920 0.06 -21.79 -10.86
C LYS A 920 0.19 -23.30 -11.10
N ARG A 921 -0.20 -24.11 -10.12
CA ARG A 921 -0.14 -25.58 -10.21
C ARG A 921 -1.16 -26.12 -11.21
N GLY A 922 -2.36 -25.54 -11.28
CA GLY A 922 -3.39 -25.89 -12.27
C GLY A 922 -2.98 -25.56 -13.71
N ALA A 923 -2.15 -24.54 -13.91
CA ALA A 923 -1.60 -24.19 -15.22
C ALA A 923 -0.36 -25.03 -15.63
N SER A 924 0.21 -25.81 -14.69
CA SER A 924 1.48 -26.52 -14.88
C SER A 924 1.27 -28.03 -15.00
N GLY A 925 1.65 -28.62 -16.14
CA GLY A 925 1.64 -30.07 -16.38
C GLY A 925 0.48 -30.56 -17.27
N PRO A 926 0.50 -31.83 -17.70
CA PRO A 926 -0.54 -32.41 -18.57
C PRO A 926 -1.79 -32.90 -17.81
N LYS A 927 -1.77 -32.95 -16.46
CA LYS A 927 -2.87 -33.44 -15.61
C LYS A 927 -3.89 -32.32 -15.38
N ASN A 928 -5.16 -32.54 -15.70
CA ASN A 928 -6.23 -31.64 -15.23
C ASN A 928 -6.43 -31.83 -13.73
N ARG A 929 -6.11 -30.80 -12.95
CA ARG A 929 -6.23 -30.80 -11.48
C ARG A 929 -7.62 -30.39 -10.96
N TYR A 930 -8.49 -29.87 -11.82
CA TYR A 930 -9.84 -29.47 -11.42
C TYR A 930 -10.79 -30.66 -11.55
N GLU A 931 -11.11 -31.29 -10.42
CA GLU A 931 -12.11 -32.37 -10.33
C GLU A 931 -13.54 -31.82 -10.33
N LEU A 932 -13.71 -30.61 -9.81
CA LEU A 932 -14.92 -29.79 -9.86
C LEU A 932 -14.51 -28.31 -9.96
N GLY A 933 -15.28 -27.53 -10.72
CA GLY A 933 -15.01 -26.12 -10.96
C GLY A 933 -13.94 -25.87 -12.03
N THR A 934 -13.48 -24.62 -12.15
CA THR A 934 -12.57 -24.17 -13.22
C THR A 934 -11.50 -23.21 -12.71
N GLN A 935 -10.43 -23.06 -13.49
CA GLN A 935 -9.38 -22.06 -13.23
C GLN A 935 -9.93 -20.63 -13.22
N GLU A 936 -10.94 -20.33 -14.05
CA GLU A 936 -11.57 -19.01 -14.08
C GLU A 936 -12.34 -18.72 -12.77
N GLN A 937 -13.13 -19.69 -12.29
CA GLN A 937 -13.80 -19.57 -10.99
C GLN A 937 -12.79 -19.37 -9.85
N LEU A 938 -11.69 -20.13 -9.84
CA LEU A 938 -10.64 -19.96 -8.82
C LEU A 938 -10.01 -18.57 -8.86
N SER A 939 -9.82 -18.00 -10.05
CA SER A 939 -9.30 -16.64 -10.22
C SER A 939 -10.27 -15.58 -9.68
N ILE A 940 -11.58 -15.77 -9.89
CA ILE A 940 -12.62 -14.89 -9.33
C ILE A 940 -12.61 -14.96 -7.80
N ILE A 941 -12.55 -16.17 -7.23
CA ILE A 941 -12.46 -16.38 -5.77
C ILE A 941 -11.22 -15.69 -5.20
N ARG A 942 -10.08 -15.79 -5.90
CA ARG A 942 -8.85 -15.11 -5.50
C ARG A 942 -9.01 -13.59 -5.42
N GLU A 943 -9.65 -12.94 -6.39
CA GLU A 943 -9.88 -11.49 -6.32
C GLU A 943 -10.92 -11.12 -5.25
N LYS A 944 -11.96 -11.94 -5.04
CA LYS A 944 -12.92 -11.79 -3.92
C LYS A 944 -12.22 -11.78 -2.56
N VAL A 945 -11.33 -12.76 -2.34
CA VAL A 945 -10.53 -12.91 -1.11
C VAL A 945 -9.51 -11.78 -0.93
N LYS A 946 -8.86 -11.35 -2.00
CA LYS A 946 -7.90 -10.24 -1.98
C LYS A 946 -8.54 -8.90 -1.57
N SER A 947 -9.87 -8.79 -1.70
CA SER A 947 -10.62 -7.57 -1.42
C SER A 947 -11.50 -7.66 -0.17
N LEU A 948 -12.60 -8.44 -0.20
CA LEU A 948 -13.70 -8.31 0.77
C LEU A 948 -14.09 -9.60 1.49
N TYR A 949 -13.61 -10.77 1.06
CA TYR A 949 -14.06 -12.05 1.59
C TYR A 949 -13.13 -12.57 2.68
N GLU A 950 -13.69 -12.97 3.82
CA GLU A 950 -12.97 -13.67 4.88
C GLU A 950 -12.73 -15.13 4.48
N VAL A 951 -11.57 -15.69 4.84
CA VAL A 951 -11.25 -17.09 4.54
C VAL A 951 -11.22 -17.90 5.83
N GLU A 952 -11.96 -19.01 5.82
CA GLU A 952 -11.99 -19.99 6.89
C GLU A 952 -11.31 -21.28 6.40
N TYR A 953 -10.37 -21.81 7.18
CA TYR A 953 -9.65 -23.01 6.84
C TYR A 953 -10.06 -24.17 7.75
N ILE A 954 -10.29 -25.34 7.15
CA ILE A 954 -10.42 -26.61 7.88
C ILE A 954 -9.37 -27.57 7.36
N VAL A 955 -8.70 -28.28 8.27
CA VAL A 955 -7.74 -29.32 7.93
C VAL A 955 -8.34 -30.67 8.31
N ASN A 956 -8.36 -31.59 7.36
CA ASN A 956 -8.92 -32.92 7.51
C ASN A 956 -7.81 -33.97 7.35
N ILE A 957 -7.66 -34.83 8.35
CA ILE A 957 -6.87 -36.06 8.25
C ILE A 957 -7.78 -37.19 7.76
N VAL A 958 -7.36 -37.88 6.70
CA VAL A 958 -8.04 -39.06 6.16
C VAL A 958 -7.12 -40.26 6.28
N GLN A 959 -7.40 -41.13 7.24
CA GLN A 959 -6.62 -42.34 7.48
C GLN A 959 -7.57 -43.53 7.68
N PRO A 960 -7.95 -44.26 6.60
CA PRO A 960 -8.86 -45.40 6.71
C PRO A 960 -8.27 -46.58 7.50
N GLY A 961 -6.94 -46.64 7.69
CA GLY A 961 -6.28 -47.60 8.58
C GLY A 961 -6.56 -47.36 10.07
N LEU A 962 -7.03 -46.17 10.47
CA LEU A 962 -7.48 -45.88 11.83
C LEU A 962 -8.89 -46.44 12.03
N SER A 963 -9.14 -47.12 13.15
CA SER A 963 -10.49 -47.48 13.60
C SER A 963 -10.92 -46.54 14.73
N LYS A 964 -12.10 -45.91 14.60
CA LYS A 964 -12.68 -45.06 15.65
C LYS A 964 -12.88 -45.87 16.93
N ALA A 965 -13.46 -47.07 16.83
CA ALA A 965 -13.70 -47.94 17.98
C ALA A 965 -12.40 -48.36 18.70
N ALA A 966 -11.34 -48.65 17.95
CA ALA A 966 -10.08 -49.18 18.50
C ALA A 966 -9.01 -48.11 18.82
N ALA A 967 -9.25 -46.83 18.51
CA ALA A 967 -8.24 -45.77 18.62
C ALA A 967 -7.52 -45.76 19.98
N SER A 968 -6.20 -45.96 19.99
CA SER A 968 -5.41 -46.05 21.21
C SER A 968 -5.20 -44.68 21.86
N ILE A 969 -4.80 -44.67 23.14
CA ILE A 969 -4.45 -43.43 23.85
C ILE A 969 -3.34 -42.67 23.13
N GLU A 970 -2.31 -43.36 22.63
CA GLU A 970 -1.21 -42.73 21.89
C GLU A 970 -1.68 -42.07 20.58
N GLN A 971 -2.60 -42.72 19.86
CA GLN A 971 -3.19 -42.14 18.64
C GLN A 971 -4.00 -40.88 18.96
N LEU A 972 -4.83 -40.92 20.02
CA LEU A 972 -5.62 -39.76 20.45
C LEU A 972 -4.75 -38.62 20.99
N LYS A 973 -3.61 -38.92 21.64
CA LYS A 973 -2.63 -37.90 22.06
C LYS A 973 -2.00 -37.21 20.84
N LEU A 974 -1.58 -37.98 19.83
CA LEU A 974 -0.98 -37.41 18.62
C LEU A 974 -1.98 -36.53 17.86
N LEU A 975 -3.23 -36.99 17.71
CA LEU A 975 -4.29 -36.19 17.09
C LEU A 975 -4.58 -34.91 17.89
N SER A 976 -4.58 -34.98 19.23
CA SER A 976 -4.77 -33.81 20.09
C SER A 976 -3.64 -32.80 19.91
N LEU A 977 -2.39 -33.26 19.84
CA LEU A 977 -1.25 -32.36 19.59
C LEU A 977 -1.37 -31.64 18.23
N THR A 978 -1.86 -32.33 17.20
CA THR A 978 -2.13 -31.71 15.90
C THR A 978 -3.30 -30.73 15.96
N GLU A 979 -4.41 -31.09 16.62
CA GLU A 979 -5.57 -30.20 16.83
C GLU A 979 -5.16 -28.91 17.55
N VAL A 980 -4.43 -29.06 18.66
CA VAL A 980 -3.93 -27.93 19.46
C VAL A 980 -2.96 -27.08 18.64
N PHE A 981 -2.05 -27.70 17.87
CA PHE A 981 -1.14 -26.95 17.00
C PHE A 981 -1.88 -26.10 15.97
N LEU A 982 -2.86 -26.68 15.27
CA LEU A 982 -3.68 -26.02 14.26
C LEU A 982 -4.50 -24.87 14.85
N TRP A 983 -5.14 -25.14 16.00
CA TRP A 983 -5.96 -24.16 16.70
C TRP A 983 -5.15 -23.00 17.26
N GLU A 984 -4.06 -23.29 17.97
CA GLU A 984 -3.21 -22.27 18.61
C GLU A 984 -2.54 -21.34 17.58
N THR A 985 -2.17 -21.86 16.41
CA THR A 985 -1.42 -21.10 15.40
C THR A 985 -2.31 -20.31 14.45
N ARG A 986 -3.43 -20.90 14.00
CA ARG A 986 -4.27 -20.31 12.95
C ARG A 986 -5.79 -20.44 13.20
N MET A 987 -6.23 -20.88 14.39
CA MET A 987 -7.65 -21.14 14.70
C MET A 987 -8.29 -22.12 13.70
N ILE A 988 -7.52 -23.12 13.25
CA ILE A 988 -7.97 -24.10 12.27
C ILE A 988 -8.58 -25.29 12.99
N GLU A 989 -9.77 -25.69 12.57
CA GLU A 989 -10.42 -26.91 13.05
C GLU A 989 -9.78 -28.16 12.40
N LEU A 990 -9.57 -29.21 13.21
CA LEU A 990 -9.12 -30.51 12.75
C LEU A 990 -10.30 -31.48 12.60
N GLY A 991 -10.57 -31.90 11.37
CA GLY A 991 -11.40 -33.07 11.08
C GLY A 991 -10.57 -34.34 11.00
N VAL A 992 -11.10 -35.46 11.50
CA VAL A 992 -10.47 -36.78 11.37
C VAL A 992 -11.47 -37.75 10.77
N ILE A 993 -11.12 -38.35 9.64
CA ILE A 993 -11.92 -39.33 8.92
C ILE A 993 -11.21 -40.69 8.98
N ALA A 994 -11.94 -41.70 9.46
CA ALA A 994 -11.42 -43.02 9.77
C ALA A 994 -12.41 -44.13 9.36
N SER A 995 -12.02 -45.38 9.63
CA SER A 995 -12.94 -46.52 9.63
C SER A 995 -13.70 -46.62 10.95
N ALA A 996 -14.77 -47.42 10.96
CA ALA A 996 -15.62 -47.66 12.13
C ALA A 996 -14.82 -48.18 13.35
#